data_AF-A0A8J6LXI7-F1
#
_entry.id   AF-A0A8J6LXI7-F1
#
_cell.length_a   1.000
_cell.length_b   1.000
_cell.length_c   1.000
_cell.angle_alpha   90.00
_cell.angle_beta   90.00
_cell.angle_gamma   90.00
#
_symmetry.space_group_name_H-M   'P 1'
#
loop_
_entity.id
_entity.type
_entity.pdbx_description
1 polymer ?
#
loop_
_entity_poly.entity_id
_entity_poly.type
_entity_poly.pdbx_seq_one_letter_code
_entity_poly.pdbx_strand_id
1 'polypeptide(L)'
;MKKLALLAGAATAIMLTGAVAPAQAQTATPAPGASAANYSYVLSVSAPQAPSRPDALRLAPAYGDIGPFYGDIGPFYGDIGPFYGDIGPFYGDIGPFYGDIGAFWGDVGAAYGDIGAFYGDIGPFYGDIGAFYGDIGAFYGDIGPFYGDIGPFYGDIGPFYGDIGPFYGDIGPFYGAIGAFWGDIGAFYGDIGPFYGDIGAFYGDIGPFYGDIGPFYGDIGPFYGDIGPFYGDIGAFYGDIGAFWGDIGPFWDALNAAWGDIGPFSADNAAAYEALLGDLNEVVSRSEAMWGEAVQNKTGQSFWNGFASDLFAKYGLDPNDPSSLDGMHPFDRSAFFMEWYDGLMSFTGVDHIDHWMPMVRWSPTMAHDQGFGDGVTIGLLDAPVEGDADLLDNLVYSDGYTNFSSPHGASVASLMVAGINGQGVMGVAQGADLANYNPYDDTGTASWEDVRTGIAALGDQGASVINMSLGVSEWTLHSDWADILSHPDIAANADSVVLVKAAGNEGMAQTVDIDWNYDIGTQLLVVGSVNPAGRISAFSNTPGEACLLDNGACAEENKLKYRFLVAPGEFMLTSDGEDDIFRRSGTSVAAPLVSGAVALLHGRWPWLKNYAEESADIILQSARDLGEPGVDSTYGWGLLDIQASQSPLDYDELYFFEVKSKNGNIKPVSAESLKRSNPKSRKNWDKKGVFFYAFEDIGDTYRDFAIPFSDMLVGQSLSINGESERFQNYLTDRMTDWMDGAGFSDMSTYSAPLTTQNGWSMSMTVSNRNPRDDIRDGALPFQTGFVMQNPSEGVTLRFGHGEGAMALTGQEGFGVFSDYDGESGGVNPVLGLASGGAYAGGALDMGDRATLTFGVTQQNNEHFFVQPYSNEERPIYEGLEDYEAVAASFGAAFQATDRLTLNASYTRLNERTGLLGVQGLGPASLRGGASTDAATFGASIAFDYGFELSSSATLGHTGSFSAADEQFALTDGGLTSSAYSFALAKTGLFGDSDRMRLSFGQSLHIEDGGLKFASVQVIDRTTGEIGVVNQDIALGGDGRDYVLEALYALPVLDGLGEVSAFGRAEMRSDAAIAQESDFALGARFGIDF
;
A
#
# COMPACT_ATOMS: atom_id res chain seq x y z
N MET A 1 47.03 3.60 42.90
CA MET A 1 47.91 4.53 42.14
C MET A 1 48.95 3.83 41.25
N LYS A 2 49.74 2.83 41.71
CA LYS A 2 50.66 2.08 40.81
C LYS A 2 49.95 1.20 39.76
N LYS A 3 48.78 0.63 40.06
CA LYS A 3 47.94 -0.11 39.09
C LYS A 3 47.33 0.80 38.01
N LEU A 4 46.89 2.03 38.37
CA LEU A 4 46.34 3.02 37.42
C LEU A 4 47.37 3.57 36.41
N ALA A 5 48.64 3.68 36.80
CA ALA A 5 49.71 4.18 35.94
C ALA A 5 50.18 3.16 34.89
N LEU A 6 49.95 1.85 35.12
CA LEU A 6 50.19 0.80 34.11
C LEU A 6 49.08 0.77 33.05
N LEU A 7 47.84 1.15 33.45
CA LEU A 7 46.64 1.18 32.61
C LEU A 7 46.59 2.36 31.63
N ALA A 8 47.08 3.54 32.03
CA ALA A 8 47.23 4.67 31.09
C ALA A 8 48.21 4.37 29.94
N GLY A 9 49.18 3.47 30.16
CA GLY A 9 50.14 3.02 29.14
C GLY A 9 49.59 1.94 28.19
N ALA A 10 48.73 1.04 28.66
CA ALA A 10 48.17 -0.05 27.86
C ALA A 10 46.91 0.36 27.07
N ALA A 11 46.04 1.18 27.65
CA ALA A 11 44.85 1.71 26.96
C ALA A 11 45.22 2.64 25.78
N THR A 12 46.32 3.38 25.92
CA THR A 12 46.85 4.23 24.83
C THR A 12 47.52 3.40 23.72
N ALA A 13 48.05 2.21 24.02
CA ALA A 13 48.72 1.35 23.04
C ALA A 13 47.75 0.51 22.18
N ILE A 14 46.57 0.16 22.71
CA ILE A 14 45.55 -0.61 21.99
C ILE A 14 44.70 0.29 21.08
N MET A 15 44.51 1.57 21.45
CA MET A 15 43.82 2.54 20.58
C MET A 15 44.67 3.05 19.38
N LEU A 16 45.95 2.70 19.27
CA LEU A 16 46.88 3.32 18.30
C LEU A 16 47.48 2.38 17.23
N THR A 17 47.08 1.10 17.15
CA THR A 17 47.68 0.15 16.17
C THR A 17 46.75 -0.35 15.05
N GLY A 18 45.54 0.21 14.91
CA GLY A 18 44.59 -0.14 13.84
C GLY A 18 44.73 0.64 12.54
N ALA A 19 45.92 1.14 12.18
CA ALA A 19 46.13 1.92 10.96
C ALA A 19 47.27 1.36 10.11
N VAL A 20 46.93 0.66 9.03
CA VAL A 20 47.81 0.46 7.88
C VAL A 20 47.76 1.76 7.05
N ALA A 21 48.85 2.53 7.05
CA ALA A 21 48.97 3.77 6.28
C ALA A 21 49.80 3.56 5.00
N PRO A 22 49.44 4.19 3.86
CA PRO A 22 50.39 4.64 2.87
C PRO A 22 50.84 6.09 3.11
N ALA A 23 51.92 6.47 2.45
CA ALA A 23 52.87 7.52 2.81
C ALA A 23 52.41 9.00 2.75
N GLN A 24 52.86 9.72 3.78
CA GLN A 24 53.31 11.13 3.91
C GLN A 24 53.09 12.17 2.78
N ALA A 25 52.57 13.34 3.18
CA ALA A 25 53.21 14.65 2.94
C ALA A 25 52.79 15.70 3.99
N GLN A 26 53.77 16.52 4.41
CA GLN A 26 53.79 17.44 5.56
C GLN A 26 53.12 18.80 5.31
N THR A 27 52.57 19.47 6.35
CA THR A 27 52.99 20.76 6.98
C THR A 27 51.70 21.54 7.33
N ALA A 28 51.52 22.41 8.34
CA ALA A 28 52.29 22.98 9.45
C ALA A 28 51.28 23.48 10.52
N THR A 29 51.74 23.62 11.77
CA THR A 29 51.05 24.29 12.90
C THR A 29 51.08 25.82 12.76
N PRO A 30 50.22 26.58 13.49
CA PRO A 30 50.59 27.03 14.85
C PRO A 30 49.42 27.09 15.86
N ALA A 31 49.79 27.20 17.15
CA ALA A 31 48.96 27.41 18.33
C ALA A 31 48.97 28.92 18.76
N PRO A 32 48.54 29.33 19.98
CA PRO A 32 47.21 29.85 20.31
C PRO A 32 47.23 31.26 20.97
N GLY A 33 46.05 31.86 21.26
CA GLY A 33 45.98 33.09 22.06
C GLY A 33 44.59 33.65 22.43
N ALA A 34 44.21 33.43 23.70
CA ALA A 34 43.68 34.39 24.71
C ALA A 34 42.28 35.10 24.64
N SER A 35 41.58 34.92 25.77
CA SER A 35 40.86 35.89 26.66
C SER A 35 39.37 36.28 26.47
N ALA A 36 38.54 35.74 27.39
CA ALA A 36 37.67 36.38 28.41
C ALA A 36 36.77 37.60 28.11
N ALA A 37 35.49 37.51 28.51
CA ALA A 37 34.79 38.46 29.41
C ALA A 37 33.40 37.97 29.89
N ASN A 38 33.05 38.30 31.13
CA ASN A 38 31.82 37.99 31.90
C ASN A 38 30.62 38.92 31.57
N TYR A 39 29.38 38.54 31.98
CA TYR A 39 28.55 39.25 32.98
C TYR A 39 27.27 38.45 33.35
N SER A 40 26.80 38.66 34.58
CA SER A 40 25.83 37.91 35.41
C SER A 40 24.44 38.56 35.52
N TYR A 41 23.39 37.83 35.94
CA TYR A 41 22.32 38.30 36.87
C TYR A 41 21.54 37.12 37.53
N VAL A 42 21.00 37.36 38.73
CA VAL A 42 20.39 36.42 39.71
C VAL A 42 18.96 36.88 40.04
N LEU A 43 18.00 35.97 40.30
CA LEU A 43 16.96 36.05 41.37
C LEU A 43 16.01 34.83 41.43
N SER A 44 15.48 34.56 42.62
CA SER A 44 14.95 33.30 43.19
C SER A 44 13.46 33.35 43.60
N VAL A 45 12.96 32.27 44.28
CA VAL A 45 11.79 32.11 45.23
C VAL A 45 10.70 31.14 44.70
N SER A 46 9.94 30.27 45.42
CA SER A 46 10.05 29.32 46.58
C SER A 46 8.63 28.69 46.79
N ALA A 47 8.48 27.45 47.31
CA ALA A 47 7.20 26.74 47.59
C ALA A 47 6.90 26.51 49.11
N PRO A 48 5.64 26.17 49.54
CA PRO A 48 5.41 25.28 50.71
C PRO A 48 4.14 24.35 50.72
N GLN A 49 4.09 23.39 51.68
CA GLN A 49 3.20 22.20 51.88
C GLN A 49 1.92 22.37 52.80
N ALA A 50 1.05 21.32 52.88
CA ALA A 50 -0.24 21.11 53.64
C ALA A 50 -0.14 20.54 55.10
N PRO A 51 -1.22 20.43 55.96
CA PRO A 51 -1.88 19.13 56.36
C PRO A 51 -3.30 19.07 57.13
N SER A 52 -3.93 17.86 57.28
CA SER A 52 -4.69 17.20 58.43
C SER A 52 -6.26 16.92 58.50
N ARG A 53 -6.71 15.72 59.02
CA ARG A 53 -8.11 15.13 59.27
C ARG A 53 -8.21 14.44 60.69
N PRO A 54 -9.39 14.22 61.39
CA PRO A 54 -10.01 12.85 61.59
C PRO A 54 -11.54 12.65 62.04
N ASP A 55 -12.12 11.45 61.72
CA ASP A 55 -13.11 10.48 62.31
C ASP A 55 -14.66 10.63 62.62
N ALA A 56 -15.47 9.83 61.88
CA ALA A 56 -16.49 8.80 62.28
C ALA A 56 -18.03 8.99 62.06
N LEU A 57 -18.56 8.41 60.97
CA LEU A 57 -19.90 7.79 60.86
C LEU A 57 -19.73 6.40 60.22
N ARG A 58 -20.41 5.36 60.74
CA ARG A 58 -20.37 3.99 60.21
C ARG A 58 -21.18 3.89 58.91
N LEU A 59 -20.60 4.44 57.86
CA LEU A 59 -20.73 3.89 56.53
C LEU A 59 -19.55 2.93 56.37
N ALA A 60 -19.79 1.79 55.75
CA ALA A 60 -18.68 0.99 55.25
C ALA A 60 -17.80 1.91 54.38
N PRO A 61 -16.47 1.77 54.43
CA PRO A 61 -15.51 2.86 54.25
C PRO A 61 -15.97 3.88 53.19
N ALA A 62 -16.36 5.08 53.67
CA ALA A 62 -16.85 6.20 52.87
C ALA A 62 -15.73 7.23 52.63
N TYR A 63 -15.31 7.46 51.39
CA TYR A 63 -14.21 8.38 51.06
C TYR A 63 -14.59 9.38 49.94
N GLY A 64 -15.30 10.46 50.30
CA GLY A 64 -15.53 11.69 49.51
C GLY A 64 -16.73 12.50 50.02
N ASP A 65 -17.14 13.56 49.31
CA ASP A 65 -18.19 14.54 49.67
C ASP A 65 -19.60 14.08 49.21
N ILE A 66 -20.64 14.26 50.03
CA ILE A 66 -22.02 13.80 49.74
C ILE A 66 -23.02 14.96 49.75
N GLY A 67 -23.76 15.13 48.66
CA GLY A 67 -24.87 16.08 48.47
C GLY A 67 -26.20 15.64 49.10
N PRO A 68 -27.32 16.34 48.83
CA PRO A 68 -28.64 15.98 49.37
C PRO A 68 -29.10 14.59 48.90
N PHE A 69 -29.38 13.68 49.83
CA PHE A 69 -29.60 12.25 49.55
C PHE A 69 -30.90 11.72 50.18
N TYR A 70 -31.64 10.87 49.45
CA TYR A 70 -32.87 10.22 49.92
C TYR A 70 -32.93 8.73 49.49
N GLY A 71 -32.53 7.81 50.39
CA GLY A 71 -32.52 6.35 50.23
C GLY A 71 -31.60 5.64 51.25
N ASP A 72 -31.17 4.41 50.98
CA ASP A 72 -30.14 3.67 51.73
C ASP A 72 -28.77 3.60 50.97
N ILE A 73 -27.63 3.56 51.67
CA ILE A 73 -26.26 3.54 51.07
C ILE A 73 -25.39 2.40 51.62
N GLY A 74 -24.74 1.65 50.71
CA GLY A 74 -23.69 0.66 50.99
C GLY A 74 -22.27 1.23 51.22
N PRO A 75 -21.20 0.40 51.19
CA PRO A 75 -19.81 0.88 51.20
C PRO A 75 -19.50 1.75 49.97
N PHE A 76 -18.84 2.91 50.12
CA PHE A 76 -18.71 3.89 49.01
C PHE A 76 -17.35 4.63 48.95
N TYR A 77 -16.72 4.81 47.79
CA TYR A 77 -15.47 5.58 47.64
C TYR A 77 -15.56 6.57 46.47
N GLY A 78 -15.71 7.88 46.73
CA GLY A 78 -15.79 8.98 45.74
C GLY A 78 -16.74 10.10 46.22
N ASP A 79 -17.17 11.03 45.35
CA ASP A 79 -18.11 12.13 45.63
C ASP A 79 -19.55 11.82 45.11
N ILE A 80 -20.61 12.30 45.79
CA ILE A 80 -22.04 12.10 45.38
C ILE A 80 -22.78 13.45 45.26
N GLY A 81 -23.43 13.70 44.13
CA GLY A 81 -24.37 14.80 43.89
C GLY A 81 -25.77 14.60 44.54
N PRO A 82 -26.80 15.38 44.16
CA PRO A 82 -28.17 15.16 44.63
C PRO A 82 -28.76 13.83 44.12
N PHE A 83 -29.29 12.99 45.01
CA PHE A 83 -29.66 11.60 44.70
C PHE A 83 -31.02 11.17 45.29
N TYR A 84 -31.80 10.41 44.53
CA TYR A 84 -33.09 9.82 44.95
C TYR A 84 -33.20 8.35 44.51
N GLY A 85 -33.07 7.41 45.46
CA GLY A 85 -33.04 5.94 45.25
C GLY A 85 -32.07 5.23 46.21
N ASP A 86 -31.90 3.91 46.08
CA ASP A 86 -30.97 3.11 46.90
C ASP A 86 -29.61 2.86 46.20
N ILE A 87 -28.51 2.75 46.96
CA ILE A 87 -27.14 2.48 46.44
C ILE A 87 -26.49 1.26 47.11
N GLY A 88 -25.99 0.32 46.31
CA GLY A 88 -25.13 -0.81 46.71
C GLY A 88 -23.67 -0.42 47.02
N PRO A 89 -22.71 -1.38 47.03
CA PRO A 89 -21.28 -1.06 47.15
C PRO A 89 -20.73 -0.34 45.92
N PHE A 90 -20.07 0.81 46.07
CA PHE A 90 -19.74 1.71 44.95
C PHE A 90 -18.34 2.33 45.07
N TYR A 91 -17.58 2.44 43.97
CA TYR A 91 -16.23 3.02 43.91
C TYR A 91 -16.09 3.97 42.70
N GLY A 92 -16.20 5.30 42.90
CA GLY A 92 -16.08 6.40 41.93
C GLY A 92 -17.01 7.58 42.28
N ASP A 93 -17.15 8.58 41.40
CA ASP A 93 -17.98 9.78 41.59
C ASP A 93 -19.39 9.66 40.97
N ILE A 94 -20.42 10.29 41.55
CA ILE A 94 -21.82 10.28 41.06
C ILE A 94 -22.37 11.71 40.89
N GLY A 95 -22.88 12.03 39.70
CA GLY A 95 -23.63 13.26 39.40
C GLY A 95 -25.07 13.28 39.97
N PRO A 96 -25.94 14.23 39.55
CA PRO A 96 -27.36 14.21 39.94
C PRO A 96 -28.10 12.99 39.37
N PHE A 97 -28.81 12.23 40.22
CA PHE A 97 -29.36 10.92 39.84
C PHE A 97 -30.76 10.63 40.41
N TYR A 98 -31.60 9.94 39.63
CA TYR A 98 -32.94 9.46 40.01
C TYR A 98 -33.15 8.00 39.57
N GLY A 99 -33.14 7.06 40.52
CA GLY A 99 -33.23 5.61 40.30
C GLY A 99 -32.35 4.81 41.28
N ASP A 100 -32.38 3.48 41.21
CA ASP A 100 -31.59 2.59 42.09
C ASP A 100 -30.25 2.16 41.44
N ILE A 101 -29.20 1.97 42.24
CA ILE A 101 -27.86 1.51 41.77
C ILE A 101 -27.41 0.25 42.53
N GLY A 102 -26.99 -0.78 41.77
CA GLY A 102 -26.37 -2.01 42.25
C GLY A 102 -24.91 -1.85 42.72
N ALA A 103 -24.07 -2.87 42.54
CA ALA A 103 -22.64 -2.81 42.89
C ALA A 103 -21.83 -2.20 41.74
N PHE A 104 -21.01 -1.18 41.98
CA PHE A 104 -20.45 -0.31 40.93
C PHE A 104 -18.96 0.03 41.14
N TRP A 105 -18.17 0.11 40.07
CA TRP A 105 -16.77 0.55 40.08
C TRP A 105 -16.46 1.47 38.88
N GLY A 106 -16.45 2.79 39.07
CA GLY A 106 -16.19 3.88 38.11
C GLY A 106 -17.08 5.12 38.40
N ASP A 107 -17.04 6.13 37.53
CA ASP A 107 -17.79 7.39 37.65
C ASP A 107 -19.16 7.36 36.95
N VAL A 108 -20.16 8.13 37.41
CA VAL A 108 -21.50 8.23 36.82
C VAL A 108 -21.91 9.70 36.62
N GLY A 109 -22.27 10.06 35.39
CA GLY A 109 -22.82 11.37 35.00
C GLY A 109 -24.24 11.64 35.51
N ALA A 110 -24.88 12.71 35.03
CA ALA A 110 -26.26 13.03 35.40
C ALA A 110 -27.27 12.08 34.73
N ALA A 111 -28.21 11.47 35.49
CA ALA A 111 -29.03 10.39 34.94
C ALA A 111 -30.43 10.17 35.57
N TYR A 112 -31.27 9.38 34.88
CA TYR A 112 -32.63 8.98 35.28
C TYR A 112 -32.93 7.54 34.82
N GLY A 113 -33.08 6.59 35.76
CA GLY A 113 -33.28 5.14 35.53
C GLY A 113 -32.46 4.26 36.48
N ASP A 114 -32.65 2.93 36.45
CA ASP A 114 -32.00 1.97 37.37
C ASP A 114 -30.69 1.40 36.78
N ILE A 115 -29.69 1.06 37.63
CA ILE A 115 -28.42 0.42 37.23
C ILE A 115 -28.19 -0.90 37.99
N GLY A 116 -27.83 -1.96 37.26
CA GLY A 116 -27.36 -3.25 37.77
C GLY A 116 -25.93 -3.24 38.34
N ALA A 117 -25.20 -4.35 38.22
CA ALA A 117 -23.80 -4.44 38.68
C ALA A 117 -22.83 -3.98 37.57
N PHE A 118 -21.93 -3.04 37.85
CA PHE A 118 -21.19 -2.28 36.82
C PHE A 118 -19.69 -2.12 37.15
N TYR A 119 -18.82 -2.10 36.14
CA TYR A 119 -17.37 -1.91 36.26
C TYR A 119 -16.84 -1.04 35.10
N GLY A 120 -16.76 0.28 35.27
CA GLY A 120 -16.29 1.33 34.34
C GLY A 120 -17.04 2.67 34.56
N ASP A 121 -16.78 3.68 33.74
CA ASP A 121 -17.38 5.03 33.82
C ASP A 121 -18.66 5.17 32.96
N ILE A 122 -19.61 6.05 33.33
CA ILE A 122 -20.86 6.30 32.59
C ILE A 122 -21.09 7.81 32.40
N GLY A 123 -21.30 8.24 31.15
CA GLY A 123 -21.73 9.60 30.79
C GLY A 123 -23.21 9.88 31.12
N PRO A 124 -23.75 11.08 30.84
CA PRO A 124 -25.16 11.39 31.13
C PRO A 124 -26.16 10.51 30.37
N PHE A 125 -27.21 9.99 31.03
CA PHE A 125 -28.17 9.07 30.39
C PHE A 125 -29.64 9.15 30.87
N TYR A 126 -30.56 8.49 30.14
CA TYR A 126 -31.99 8.32 30.49
C TYR A 126 -32.49 6.92 30.06
N GLY A 127 -32.81 6.03 31.01
CA GLY A 127 -33.19 4.62 30.80
C GLY A 127 -32.53 3.65 31.80
N ASP A 128 -32.81 2.35 31.74
CA ASP A 128 -32.31 1.33 32.70
C ASP A 128 -31.06 0.56 32.18
N ILE A 129 -30.12 0.18 33.06
CA ILE A 129 -28.87 -0.53 32.74
C ILE A 129 -28.78 -1.87 33.50
N GLY A 130 -28.44 -2.95 32.79
CA GLY A 130 -28.16 -4.29 33.31
C GLY A 130 -26.76 -4.44 33.92
N ALA A 131 -26.17 -5.64 33.89
CA ALA A 131 -24.84 -5.90 34.46
C ALA A 131 -23.70 -5.67 33.44
N PHE A 132 -22.72 -4.81 33.70
CA PHE A 132 -21.82 -4.24 32.69
C PHE A 132 -20.34 -4.22 33.14
N TYR A 133 -19.39 -4.36 32.21
CA TYR A 133 -17.94 -4.27 32.46
C TYR A 133 -17.24 -3.48 31.33
N GLY A 134 -17.04 -2.17 31.52
CA GLY A 134 -16.34 -1.17 30.69
C GLY A 134 -17.02 0.21 30.80
N ASP A 135 -16.61 1.18 30.00
CA ASP A 135 -17.07 2.59 30.03
C ASP A 135 -18.24 2.86 29.07
N ILE A 136 -19.15 3.80 29.37
CA ILE A 136 -20.29 4.21 28.52
C ILE A 136 -20.30 5.74 28.35
N GLY A 137 -20.43 6.22 27.11
CA GLY A 137 -20.63 7.63 26.77
C GLY A 137 -22.06 8.13 27.08
N ALA A 138 -22.44 9.32 26.61
CA ALA A 138 -23.80 9.83 26.84
C ALA A 138 -24.85 9.11 25.97
N PHE A 139 -26.00 8.70 26.55
CA PHE A 139 -27.02 7.94 25.80
C PHE A 139 -28.48 8.15 26.24
N TYR A 140 -29.44 7.63 25.46
CA TYR A 140 -30.89 7.68 25.76
C TYR A 140 -31.55 6.35 25.33
N GLY A 141 -31.96 5.49 26.28
CA GLY A 141 -32.48 4.13 26.06
C GLY A 141 -32.07 3.12 27.17
N ASP A 142 -32.43 1.85 27.05
CA ASP A 142 -32.16 0.77 28.02
C ASP A 142 -30.99 -0.16 27.58
N ILE A 143 -30.16 -0.64 28.50
CA ILE A 143 -28.97 -1.50 28.26
C ILE A 143 -29.07 -2.84 29.03
N GLY A 144 -28.84 -3.97 28.36
CA GLY A 144 -28.73 -5.32 28.96
C GLY A 144 -27.31 -5.67 29.46
N PRO A 145 -27.00 -6.94 29.81
CA PRO A 145 -25.67 -7.29 30.32
C PRO A 145 -24.53 -7.24 29.27
N PHE A 146 -23.39 -6.61 29.57
CA PHE A 146 -22.36 -6.22 28.57
C PHE A 146 -20.92 -6.33 29.12
N TYR A 147 -19.93 -6.50 28.24
CA TYR A 147 -18.50 -6.56 28.57
C TYR A 147 -17.68 -5.85 27.47
N GLY A 148 -17.28 -4.60 27.71
CA GLY A 148 -16.56 -3.67 26.82
C GLY A 148 -16.91 -2.19 27.07
N ASP A 149 -16.42 -1.28 26.24
CA ASP A 149 -16.73 0.16 26.23
C ASP A 149 -17.75 0.56 25.14
N ILE A 150 -18.59 1.56 25.40
CA ILE A 150 -19.62 2.11 24.51
C ILE A 150 -19.45 3.63 24.37
N GLY A 151 -19.35 4.15 23.14
CA GLY A 151 -19.35 5.61 22.88
C GLY A 151 -20.74 6.26 23.00
N PRO A 152 -20.91 7.59 22.86
CA PRO A 152 -22.23 8.23 22.92
C PRO A 152 -23.17 7.71 21.82
N PHE A 153 -24.41 7.35 22.17
CA PHE A 153 -25.37 6.75 21.24
C PHE A 153 -26.83 7.09 21.58
N TYR A 154 -27.79 6.69 20.74
CA TYR A 154 -29.23 6.86 20.97
C TYR A 154 -29.95 5.53 20.64
N GLY A 155 -30.63 4.88 21.60
CA GLY A 155 -31.32 3.58 21.42
C GLY A 155 -31.11 2.57 22.57
N ASP A 156 -31.64 1.34 22.43
CA ASP A 156 -31.54 0.25 23.43
C ASP A 156 -30.51 -0.84 23.00
N ILE A 157 -29.76 -1.43 23.94
CA ILE A 157 -28.71 -2.46 23.69
C ILE A 157 -29.01 -3.77 24.45
N GLY A 158 -28.93 -4.93 23.78
CA GLY A 158 -29.08 -6.27 24.38
C GLY A 158 -27.75 -6.93 24.85
N PRO A 159 -27.73 -8.22 25.28
CA PRO A 159 -26.54 -8.84 25.86
C PRO A 159 -25.40 -9.09 24.84
N PHE A 160 -24.15 -8.71 25.17
CA PHE A 160 -23.01 -8.65 24.23
C PHE A 160 -21.65 -8.98 24.87
N TYR A 161 -20.63 -9.27 24.04
CA TYR A 161 -19.20 -9.38 24.40
C TYR A 161 -18.35 -8.62 23.36
N GLY A 162 -17.73 -7.49 23.76
CA GLY A 162 -16.92 -6.60 22.92
C GLY A 162 -17.25 -5.12 23.15
N ASP A 163 -16.62 -4.22 22.38
CA ASP A 163 -16.89 -2.76 22.38
C ASP A 163 -17.74 -2.35 21.17
N ILE A 164 -18.66 -1.38 21.31
CA ILE A 164 -19.41 -0.80 20.17
C ILE A 164 -19.39 0.73 20.23
N GLY A 165 -18.91 1.35 19.15
CA GLY A 165 -19.14 2.76 18.83
C GLY A 165 -19.48 2.95 17.34
N PRO A 166 -20.02 4.12 16.93
CA PRO A 166 -20.00 4.53 15.53
C PRO A 166 -18.55 4.76 15.11
N PHE A 167 -18.11 4.16 14.00
CA PHE A 167 -16.69 4.10 13.66
C PHE A 167 -16.38 4.60 12.23
N TYR A 168 -15.19 5.20 12.08
CA TYR A 168 -14.55 5.61 10.81
C TYR A 168 -13.10 5.04 10.77
N GLY A 169 -12.76 4.15 9.82
CA GLY A 169 -11.48 3.45 9.58
C GLY A 169 -11.66 1.95 9.18
N ASP A 170 -10.61 1.16 8.92
CA ASP A 170 -10.67 -0.25 8.44
C ASP A 170 -10.63 -1.32 9.57
N ILE A 171 -11.28 -2.50 9.42
CA ILE A 171 -11.33 -3.59 10.43
C ILE A 171 -10.70 -4.92 9.93
N GLY A 172 -9.85 -5.56 10.75
CA GLY A 172 -9.28 -6.89 10.46
C GLY A 172 -10.17 -8.10 10.85
N PRO A 173 -9.69 -9.34 10.71
CA PRO A 173 -10.47 -10.57 10.97
C PRO A 173 -11.03 -10.69 12.40
N PHE A 174 -12.33 -10.96 12.52
CA PHE A 174 -13.11 -10.95 13.76
C PHE A 174 -14.04 -12.19 13.88
N TYR A 175 -14.54 -12.44 15.10
CA TYR A 175 -15.62 -13.39 15.40
C TYR A 175 -16.72 -12.74 16.26
N GLY A 176 -17.88 -12.42 15.68
CA GLY A 176 -19.03 -11.79 16.37
C GLY A 176 -19.97 -11.01 15.42
N ALA A 177 -20.71 -9.99 15.88
CA ALA A 177 -21.50 -9.12 14.99
C ALA A 177 -21.12 -7.63 15.10
N ILE A 178 -21.04 -6.90 13.97
CA ILE A 178 -20.61 -5.48 13.88
C ILE A 178 -21.77 -4.58 13.43
N GLY A 179 -21.87 -3.36 13.98
CA GLY A 179 -22.86 -2.33 13.59
C GLY A 179 -22.45 -1.50 12.36
N ALA A 180 -23.01 -0.28 12.21
CA ALA A 180 -22.74 0.56 11.04
C ALA A 180 -21.33 1.18 11.01
N PHE A 181 -20.68 1.19 9.83
CA PHE A 181 -19.22 1.38 9.70
C PHE A 181 -18.78 2.09 8.40
N TRP A 182 -17.59 2.72 8.40
CA TRP A 182 -16.94 3.38 7.24
C TRP A 182 -15.43 3.06 7.16
N GLY A 183 -14.99 2.18 6.24
CA GLY A 183 -13.62 1.73 5.91
C GLY A 183 -13.60 0.33 5.25
N ASP A 184 -12.44 -0.26 4.96
CA ASP A 184 -12.29 -1.61 4.36
C ASP A 184 -12.21 -2.72 5.44
N ILE A 185 -12.61 -3.96 5.13
CA ILE A 185 -12.52 -5.14 6.01
C ILE A 185 -11.75 -6.30 5.38
N GLY A 186 -10.91 -6.98 6.16
CA GLY A 186 -10.21 -8.21 5.73
C GLY A 186 -11.09 -9.47 5.72
N ALA A 187 -10.48 -10.67 5.79
CA ALA A 187 -11.27 -11.91 5.87
C ALA A 187 -11.99 -12.05 7.23
N PHE A 188 -13.27 -12.45 7.29
CA PHE A 188 -14.14 -12.27 8.46
C PHE A 188 -15.11 -13.45 8.73
N TYR A 189 -15.51 -13.68 10.00
CA TYR A 189 -16.50 -14.70 10.42
C TYR A 189 -17.56 -14.12 11.39
N GLY A 190 -18.79 -13.85 10.95
CA GLY A 190 -19.84 -13.19 11.76
C GLY A 190 -20.93 -12.46 10.96
N ASP A 191 -21.77 -11.64 11.60
CA ASP A 191 -22.79 -10.83 10.89
C ASP A 191 -22.43 -9.31 10.93
N ILE A 192 -22.60 -8.56 9.85
CA ILE A 192 -22.26 -7.11 9.76
C ILE A 192 -23.49 -6.25 9.44
N GLY A 193 -23.61 -5.06 10.03
CA GLY A 193 -24.63 -4.05 9.72
C GLY A 193 -24.28 -3.16 8.51
N PRO A 194 -24.90 -1.97 8.35
CA PRO A 194 -24.67 -1.14 7.17
C PRO A 194 -23.24 -0.57 7.04
N PHE A 195 -22.63 -0.59 5.85
CA PHE A 195 -21.17 -0.45 5.69
C PHE A 195 -20.74 0.38 4.46
N TYR A 196 -19.56 1.03 4.49
CA TYR A 196 -18.89 1.73 3.37
C TYR A 196 -17.35 1.45 3.29
N GLY A 197 -16.84 0.66 2.30
CA GLY A 197 -15.42 0.30 1.95
C GLY A 197 -15.29 -1.10 1.29
N ASP A 198 -14.12 -1.71 1.09
CA ASP A 198 -13.97 -3.05 0.47
C ASP A 198 -13.79 -4.20 1.51
N ILE A 199 -14.36 -5.38 1.30
CA ILE A 199 -14.37 -6.55 2.21
C ILE A 199 -13.63 -7.77 1.61
N GLY A 200 -12.81 -8.49 2.39
CA GLY A 200 -12.13 -9.72 2.01
C GLY A 200 -13.00 -10.99 2.06
N ALA A 201 -12.38 -12.18 2.17
CA ALA A 201 -13.11 -13.47 2.20
C ALA A 201 -13.93 -13.67 3.50
N PHE A 202 -15.22 -14.02 3.42
CA PHE A 202 -16.18 -13.80 4.50
C PHE A 202 -17.11 -14.99 4.79
N TYR A 203 -17.54 -15.17 6.04
CA TYR A 203 -18.50 -16.19 6.50
C TYR A 203 -19.55 -15.63 7.52
N GLY A 204 -20.80 -15.39 7.09
CA GLY A 204 -21.98 -14.94 7.89
C GLY A 204 -22.91 -13.95 7.13
N ASP A 205 -23.80 -13.19 7.80
CA ASP A 205 -24.80 -12.32 7.11
C ASP A 205 -24.43 -10.81 7.12
N ILE A 206 -24.58 -10.07 6.02
CA ILE A 206 -24.23 -8.63 5.90
C ILE A 206 -25.47 -7.75 5.64
N GLY A 207 -25.51 -6.55 6.23
CA GLY A 207 -26.52 -5.50 6.00
C GLY A 207 -26.22 -4.59 4.80
N PRO A 208 -26.87 -3.41 4.68
CA PRO A 208 -26.70 -2.55 3.52
C PRO A 208 -25.25 -2.03 3.31
N PHE A 209 -24.62 -2.22 2.16
CA PHE A 209 -23.16 -2.12 2.00
C PHE A 209 -22.72 -1.30 0.75
N TYR A 210 -21.58 -0.58 0.81
CA TYR A 210 -20.92 0.21 -0.25
C TYR A 210 -19.38 -0.04 -0.39
N GLY A 211 -18.93 -0.94 -1.28
CA GLY A 211 -17.56 -1.23 -1.78
C GLY A 211 -17.39 -2.71 -2.25
N ASP A 212 -16.22 -3.24 -2.58
CA ASP A 212 -16.08 -4.59 -3.20
C ASP A 212 -16.02 -5.74 -2.16
N ILE A 213 -16.39 -7.01 -2.47
CA ILE A 213 -16.32 -8.19 -1.57
C ILE A 213 -15.53 -9.34 -2.19
N GLY A 214 -14.65 -9.99 -1.42
CA GLY A 214 -14.01 -11.27 -1.74
C GLY A 214 -14.94 -12.51 -1.65
N PRO A 215 -14.38 -13.75 -1.67
CA PRO A 215 -15.19 -14.98 -1.60
C PRO A 215 -16.06 -15.07 -0.33
N PHE A 216 -17.36 -15.34 -0.46
CA PHE A 216 -18.36 -15.09 0.59
C PHE A 216 -19.33 -16.27 0.83
N TYR A 217 -19.70 -16.48 2.11
CA TYR A 217 -20.60 -17.56 2.57
C TYR A 217 -21.61 -17.08 3.66
N GLY A 218 -22.83 -16.69 3.26
CA GLY A 218 -23.98 -16.27 4.13
C GLY A 218 -25.02 -15.40 3.39
N ASP A 219 -25.89 -14.63 4.04
CA ASP A 219 -26.94 -13.80 3.37
C ASP A 219 -26.57 -12.29 3.33
N ILE A 220 -26.90 -11.54 2.27
CA ILE A 220 -26.53 -10.12 2.09
C ILE A 220 -27.75 -9.20 1.90
N GLY A 221 -27.75 -8.05 2.59
CA GLY A 221 -28.71 -6.94 2.44
C GLY A 221 -28.38 -5.99 1.28
N PRO A 222 -28.97 -4.78 1.22
CA PRO A 222 -28.82 -3.90 0.06
C PRO A 222 -27.39 -3.44 -0.25
N PHE A 223 -26.83 -3.76 -1.42
CA PHE A 223 -25.37 -3.69 -1.67
C PHE A 223 -24.95 -2.84 -2.89
N TYR A 224 -23.78 -2.18 -2.82
CA TYR A 224 -23.09 -1.35 -3.83
C TYR A 224 -21.58 -1.67 -3.96
N GLY A 225 -21.14 -2.45 -4.96
CA GLY A 225 -19.73 -2.77 -5.30
C GLY A 225 -19.58 -4.14 -5.99
N ASP A 226 -18.38 -4.69 -6.22
CA ASP A 226 -18.17 -6.01 -6.87
C ASP A 226 -18.21 -7.20 -5.89
N ILE A 227 -18.59 -8.43 -6.30
CA ILE A 227 -18.62 -9.64 -5.43
C ILE A 227 -17.79 -10.81 -6.01
N GLY A 228 -16.97 -11.45 -5.16
CA GLY A 228 -16.28 -12.72 -5.45
C GLY A 228 -17.20 -13.96 -5.35
N PRO A 229 -16.66 -15.20 -5.44
CA PRO A 229 -17.47 -16.42 -5.41
C PRO A 229 -18.40 -16.49 -4.17
N PHE A 230 -19.72 -16.58 -4.40
CA PHE A 230 -20.77 -16.34 -3.41
C PHE A 230 -21.68 -17.57 -3.16
N TYR A 231 -22.11 -17.79 -1.91
CA TYR A 231 -23.11 -18.78 -1.51
C TYR A 231 -24.06 -18.24 -0.39
N GLY A 232 -25.29 -17.83 -0.75
CA GLY A 232 -26.46 -17.50 0.11
C GLY A 232 -27.55 -16.64 -0.59
N ASP A 233 -28.41 -15.90 0.13
CA ASP A 233 -29.51 -15.06 -0.43
C ASP A 233 -29.18 -13.53 -0.44
N ILE A 234 -29.69 -12.74 -1.41
CA ILE A 234 -29.35 -11.30 -1.62
C ILE A 234 -30.59 -10.36 -1.59
N GLY A 235 -30.48 -9.18 -0.97
CA GLY A 235 -31.44 -8.06 -0.98
C GLY A 235 -31.19 -6.97 -2.05
N ALA A 236 -32.04 -5.93 -2.13
CA ALA A 236 -32.07 -4.94 -3.23
C ALA A 236 -30.70 -4.30 -3.56
N PHE A 237 -30.31 -4.34 -4.83
CA PHE A 237 -28.91 -4.39 -5.26
C PHE A 237 -28.56 -3.36 -6.32
N TYR A 238 -27.36 -2.78 -6.24
CA TYR A 238 -26.75 -1.92 -7.26
C TYR A 238 -25.25 -2.22 -7.39
N GLY A 239 -24.90 -3.38 -7.97
CA GLY A 239 -23.51 -3.72 -8.29
C GLY A 239 -23.29 -5.19 -8.60
N ASP A 240 -23.81 -5.67 -9.73
CA ASP A 240 -23.32 -6.79 -10.57
C ASP A 240 -24.34 -7.01 -11.70
N ILE A 241 -24.39 -5.99 -12.55
CA ILE A 241 -24.81 -6.11 -13.94
C ILE A 241 -23.92 -7.20 -14.59
N GLY A 242 -22.66 -7.36 -14.19
CA GLY A 242 -21.71 -8.36 -14.69
C GLY A 242 -22.10 -9.84 -14.47
N ALA A 243 -22.60 -10.25 -13.31
CA ALA A 243 -23.07 -11.63 -13.08
C ALA A 243 -24.39 -11.90 -13.78
N PHE A 244 -25.34 -10.95 -13.76
CA PHE A 244 -26.56 -11.09 -14.54
C PHE A 244 -26.22 -11.21 -16.04
N TRP A 245 -25.42 -10.32 -16.60
CA TRP A 245 -25.02 -10.36 -18.01
C TRP A 245 -24.00 -11.44 -18.32
N GLY A 246 -23.26 -11.93 -17.33
CA GLY A 246 -22.38 -13.10 -17.43
C GLY A 246 -23.18 -14.41 -17.55
N ASP A 247 -24.35 -14.49 -16.92
CA ASP A 247 -25.29 -15.61 -17.04
C ASP A 247 -26.26 -15.45 -18.23
N ILE A 248 -26.75 -14.22 -18.46
CA ILE A 248 -27.72 -13.88 -19.52
C ILE A 248 -27.03 -13.72 -20.87
N GLY A 249 -25.79 -13.22 -20.94
CA GLY A 249 -25.07 -13.00 -22.21
C GLY A 249 -24.86 -14.28 -23.02
N PRO A 250 -24.29 -15.35 -22.45
CA PRO A 250 -24.18 -16.65 -23.12
C PRO A 250 -25.55 -17.25 -23.48
N PHE A 251 -26.57 -17.00 -22.65
CA PHE A 251 -27.95 -17.41 -22.92
C PHE A 251 -28.56 -16.62 -24.10
N TRP A 252 -28.30 -15.32 -24.19
CA TRP A 252 -28.69 -14.43 -25.28
C TRP A 252 -28.02 -14.80 -26.60
N ASP A 253 -26.72 -15.08 -26.58
CA ASP A 253 -25.99 -15.54 -27.75
C ASP A 253 -26.53 -16.87 -28.27
N ALA A 254 -26.80 -17.82 -27.36
CA ALA A 254 -27.40 -19.10 -27.69
C ALA A 254 -28.82 -18.92 -28.25
N LEU A 255 -29.62 -18.03 -27.67
CA LEU A 255 -30.98 -17.74 -28.10
C LEU A 255 -31.00 -17.04 -29.46
N ASN A 256 -30.14 -16.04 -29.69
CA ASN A 256 -30.01 -15.36 -30.99
C ASN A 256 -29.52 -16.33 -32.08
N ALA A 257 -28.56 -17.20 -31.77
CA ALA A 257 -28.11 -18.25 -32.69
C ALA A 257 -29.24 -19.25 -33.01
N ALA A 258 -29.95 -19.74 -31.98
CA ALA A 258 -31.10 -20.64 -32.15
C ALA A 258 -32.21 -20.00 -32.99
N TRP A 259 -32.53 -18.72 -32.74
CA TRP A 259 -33.48 -17.95 -33.54
C TRP A 259 -33.02 -17.84 -35.01
N GLY A 260 -31.72 -17.73 -35.26
CA GLY A 260 -31.10 -17.73 -36.59
C GLY A 260 -31.28 -19.02 -37.39
N ASP A 261 -31.35 -20.15 -36.71
CA ASP A 261 -31.33 -21.48 -37.35
C ASP A 261 -32.72 -22.03 -37.68
N ILE A 262 -33.80 -21.39 -37.21
CA ILE A 262 -35.18 -21.81 -37.48
C ILE A 262 -35.63 -21.25 -38.85
N GLY A 263 -36.10 -22.12 -39.74
CA GLY A 263 -36.71 -21.72 -41.01
C GLY A 263 -38.10 -21.07 -40.83
N PRO A 264 -38.76 -20.59 -41.91
CA PRO A 264 -40.06 -19.90 -41.82
C PRO A 264 -41.12 -20.66 -41.04
N PHE A 265 -42.03 -19.96 -40.34
CA PHE A 265 -43.01 -20.60 -39.47
C PHE A 265 -43.95 -21.55 -40.24
N SER A 266 -44.01 -22.79 -39.76
CA SER A 266 -44.78 -23.88 -40.35
C SER A 266 -45.18 -24.90 -39.28
N ALA A 267 -46.08 -25.83 -39.62
CA ALA A 267 -46.46 -26.90 -38.71
C ALA A 267 -45.28 -27.81 -38.30
N ASP A 268 -44.21 -27.88 -39.10
CA ASP A 268 -43.07 -28.77 -38.88
C ASP A 268 -42.03 -28.19 -37.89
N ASN A 269 -42.02 -26.86 -37.68
CA ASN A 269 -41.11 -26.15 -36.78
C ASN A 269 -41.81 -25.29 -35.73
N ALA A 270 -43.15 -25.35 -35.63
CA ALA A 270 -43.93 -24.64 -34.61
C ALA A 270 -43.43 -24.91 -33.18
N ALA A 271 -43.02 -26.15 -32.87
CA ALA A 271 -42.47 -26.51 -31.56
C ALA A 271 -41.12 -25.82 -31.25
N ALA A 272 -40.32 -25.50 -32.27
CA ALA A 272 -39.06 -24.77 -32.08
C ALA A 272 -39.32 -23.29 -31.78
N TYR A 273 -40.32 -22.69 -32.43
CA TYR A 273 -40.77 -21.34 -32.12
C TYR A 273 -41.45 -21.23 -30.75
N GLU A 274 -42.19 -22.27 -30.31
CA GLU A 274 -42.73 -22.34 -28.95
C GLU A 274 -41.61 -22.39 -27.89
N ALA A 275 -40.55 -23.17 -28.13
CA ALA A 275 -39.38 -23.19 -27.25
C ALA A 275 -38.66 -21.84 -27.22
N LEU A 276 -38.45 -21.22 -28.39
CA LEU A 276 -37.82 -19.91 -28.50
C LEU A 276 -38.61 -18.81 -27.79
N LEU A 277 -39.93 -18.79 -27.91
CA LEU A 277 -40.79 -17.86 -27.18
C LEU A 277 -40.72 -18.11 -25.66
N GLY A 278 -40.59 -19.37 -25.25
CA GLY A 278 -40.34 -19.75 -23.86
C GLY A 278 -39.02 -19.17 -23.35
N ASP A 279 -37.94 -19.30 -24.11
CA ASP A 279 -36.62 -18.77 -23.75
C ASP A 279 -36.63 -17.22 -23.72
N LEU A 280 -37.36 -16.57 -24.63
CA LEU A 280 -37.52 -15.11 -24.63
C LEU A 280 -38.33 -14.63 -23.40
N ASN A 281 -39.39 -15.34 -23.02
CA ASN A 281 -40.15 -15.04 -21.81
C ASN A 281 -39.35 -15.30 -20.52
N GLU A 282 -38.41 -16.25 -20.54
CA GLU A 282 -37.46 -16.45 -19.44
C GLU A 282 -36.52 -15.24 -19.30
N VAL A 283 -36.06 -14.63 -20.40
CA VAL A 283 -35.32 -13.35 -20.35
C VAL A 283 -36.17 -12.28 -19.68
N VAL A 284 -37.43 -12.11 -20.11
CA VAL A 284 -38.35 -11.13 -19.51
C VAL A 284 -38.51 -11.38 -18.01
N SER A 285 -38.72 -12.63 -17.59
CA SER A 285 -38.92 -12.99 -16.19
C SER A 285 -37.68 -12.73 -15.33
N ARG A 286 -36.48 -13.01 -15.86
CA ARG A 286 -35.22 -12.75 -15.15
C ARG A 286 -34.94 -11.27 -15.04
N SER A 287 -35.22 -10.51 -16.10
CA SER A 287 -35.13 -9.05 -16.07
C SER A 287 -36.17 -8.44 -15.13
N GLU A 288 -37.40 -8.93 -15.11
CA GLU A 288 -38.42 -8.44 -14.17
C GLU A 288 -38.04 -8.70 -12.71
N ALA A 289 -37.44 -9.86 -12.42
CA ALA A 289 -36.98 -10.20 -11.08
C ALA A 289 -35.92 -9.23 -10.54
N MET A 290 -35.07 -8.68 -11.42
CA MET A 290 -33.97 -7.81 -11.05
C MET A 290 -34.30 -6.31 -11.17
N TRP A 291 -34.97 -5.88 -12.24
CA TRP A 291 -35.28 -4.46 -12.50
C TRP A 291 -36.73 -4.06 -12.23
N GLY A 292 -37.61 -5.01 -11.86
CA GLY A 292 -39.04 -4.72 -11.70
C GLY A 292 -39.34 -3.62 -10.69
N GLU A 293 -38.63 -3.61 -9.55
CA GLU A 293 -38.77 -2.56 -8.54
C GLU A 293 -38.24 -1.21 -9.04
N ALA A 294 -37.07 -1.19 -9.70
CA ALA A 294 -36.48 0.03 -10.25
C ALA A 294 -37.36 0.66 -11.35
N VAL A 295 -37.90 -0.15 -12.26
CA VAL A 295 -38.85 0.30 -13.30
C VAL A 295 -40.13 0.84 -12.66
N GLN A 296 -40.67 0.15 -11.64
CA GLN A 296 -41.87 0.59 -10.93
C GLN A 296 -41.68 1.89 -10.16
N ASN A 297 -40.50 2.09 -9.56
CA ASN A 297 -40.14 3.32 -8.86
C ASN A 297 -39.94 4.50 -9.82
N LYS A 298 -39.30 4.28 -10.98
CA LYS A 298 -39.04 5.35 -11.98
C LYS A 298 -40.28 5.72 -12.78
N THR A 299 -41.06 4.73 -13.25
CA THR A 299 -42.16 4.93 -14.21
C THR A 299 -43.55 4.97 -13.56
N GLY A 300 -43.69 4.45 -12.34
CA GLY A 300 -44.99 4.23 -11.70
C GLY A 300 -45.78 3.05 -12.29
N GLN A 301 -45.19 2.24 -13.18
CA GLN A 301 -45.85 1.12 -13.85
C GLN A 301 -45.09 -0.21 -13.63
N SER A 302 -45.77 -1.35 -13.80
CA SER A 302 -45.12 -2.67 -13.72
C SER A 302 -44.04 -2.82 -14.77
N PHE A 303 -43.04 -3.69 -14.55
CA PHE A 303 -41.94 -3.96 -15.50
C PHE A 303 -42.41 -4.11 -16.95
N TRP A 304 -43.47 -4.90 -17.17
CA TRP A 304 -44.05 -5.08 -18.49
C TRP A 304 -44.55 -3.77 -19.13
N ASN A 305 -45.33 -2.96 -18.40
CA ASN A 305 -45.96 -1.76 -18.95
C ASN A 305 -45.01 -0.55 -18.99
N GLY A 306 -44.04 -0.49 -18.06
CA GLY A 306 -43.08 0.59 -17.96
C GLY A 306 -41.82 0.41 -18.80
N PHE A 307 -41.59 -0.77 -19.38
CA PHE A 307 -40.39 -1.07 -20.16
C PHE A 307 -40.63 -2.10 -21.28
N ALA A 308 -40.93 -3.37 -20.95
CA ALA A 308 -40.86 -4.46 -21.92
C ALA A 308 -41.86 -4.35 -23.08
N SER A 309 -43.07 -3.86 -22.81
CA SER A 309 -44.17 -3.85 -23.79
C SER A 309 -43.91 -2.93 -24.98
N ASP A 310 -43.27 -1.78 -24.76
CA ASP A 310 -42.95 -0.83 -25.82
C ASP A 310 -41.87 -1.41 -26.73
N LEU A 311 -40.88 -2.10 -26.17
CA LEU A 311 -39.81 -2.75 -26.92
C LEU A 311 -40.34 -3.94 -27.74
N PHE A 312 -41.20 -4.79 -27.16
CA PHE A 312 -41.87 -5.87 -27.90
C PHE A 312 -42.74 -5.30 -29.04
N ALA A 313 -43.48 -4.22 -28.80
CA ALA A 313 -44.29 -3.57 -29.81
C ALA A 313 -43.45 -2.96 -30.94
N LYS A 314 -42.30 -2.34 -30.63
CA LYS A 314 -41.35 -1.75 -31.60
C LYS A 314 -40.88 -2.78 -32.62
N TYR A 315 -40.62 -4.01 -32.18
CA TYR A 315 -40.14 -5.09 -33.04
C TYR A 315 -41.24 -6.04 -33.53
N GLY A 316 -42.52 -5.76 -33.25
CA GLY A 316 -43.65 -6.55 -33.71
C GLY A 316 -43.77 -7.93 -33.06
N LEU A 317 -43.24 -8.11 -31.85
CA LEU A 317 -43.22 -9.36 -31.10
C LEU A 317 -44.46 -9.45 -30.18
N ASP A 318 -45.11 -10.61 -30.12
CA ASP A 318 -46.20 -10.91 -29.19
C ASP A 318 -45.71 -11.99 -28.20
N PRO A 319 -45.67 -11.71 -26.89
CA PRO A 319 -45.19 -12.68 -25.88
C PRO A 319 -46.05 -13.95 -25.78
N ASN A 320 -47.22 -13.99 -26.43
CA ASN A 320 -48.17 -15.12 -26.41
C ASN A 320 -48.36 -15.80 -27.78
N ASP A 321 -47.73 -15.31 -28.86
CA ASP A 321 -47.86 -15.88 -30.20
C ASP A 321 -46.48 -16.24 -30.79
N PRO A 322 -46.08 -17.53 -30.77
CA PRO A 322 -44.79 -17.96 -31.31
C PRO A 322 -44.59 -17.60 -32.79
N SER A 323 -45.66 -17.39 -33.55
CA SER A 323 -45.57 -17.00 -34.95
C SER A 323 -45.10 -15.55 -35.15
N SER A 324 -45.16 -14.71 -34.11
CA SER A 324 -44.64 -13.34 -34.16
C SER A 324 -43.11 -13.28 -34.27
N LEU A 325 -42.41 -14.37 -33.92
CA LEU A 325 -40.95 -14.45 -33.99
C LEU A 325 -40.44 -14.78 -35.41
N ASP A 326 -41.34 -15.07 -36.35
CA ASP A 326 -41.00 -15.44 -37.72
C ASP A 326 -40.52 -14.24 -38.56
N GLY A 327 -39.54 -14.48 -39.44
CA GLY A 327 -39.13 -13.52 -40.45
C GLY A 327 -38.34 -12.30 -39.95
N MET A 328 -37.96 -12.24 -38.67
CA MET A 328 -37.15 -11.15 -38.11
C MET A 328 -35.74 -11.14 -38.71
N HIS A 329 -35.28 -9.98 -39.19
CA HIS A 329 -33.95 -9.86 -39.80
C HIS A 329 -32.86 -10.03 -38.72
N PRO A 330 -31.69 -10.63 -39.02
CA PRO A 330 -30.62 -10.80 -38.04
C PRO A 330 -30.20 -9.50 -37.35
N PHE A 331 -30.20 -8.39 -38.10
CA PHE A 331 -29.94 -7.05 -37.54
C PHE A 331 -30.98 -6.64 -36.50
N ASP A 332 -32.27 -6.82 -36.81
CA ASP A 332 -33.36 -6.41 -35.92
C ASP A 332 -33.33 -7.23 -34.62
N ARG A 333 -32.95 -8.52 -34.68
CA ARG A 333 -32.78 -9.36 -33.50
C ARG A 333 -31.65 -8.87 -32.60
N SER A 334 -30.48 -8.63 -33.17
CA SER A 334 -29.35 -8.08 -32.41
C SER A 334 -29.68 -6.70 -31.83
N ALA A 335 -30.37 -5.85 -32.59
CA ALA A 335 -30.83 -4.56 -32.10
C ALA A 335 -31.81 -4.68 -30.93
N PHE A 336 -32.77 -5.64 -30.99
CA PHE A 336 -33.69 -5.89 -29.89
C PHE A 336 -32.97 -6.24 -28.58
N PHE A 337 -31.98 -7.13 -28.61
CA PHE A 337 -31.23 -7.48 -27.39
C PHE A 337 -30.39 -6.31 -26.86
N MET A 338 -29.76 -5.54 -27.74
CA MET A 338 -28.97 -4.37 -27.32
C MET A 338 -29.87 -3.27 -26.74
N GLU A 339 -31.01 -2.97 -27.36
CA GLU A 339 -31.98 -2.01 -26.81
C GLU A 339 -32.63 -2.52 -25.51
N TRP A 340 -32.79 -3.84 -25.36
CA TRP A 340 -33.23 -4.44 -24.10
C TRP A 340 -32.20 -4.19 -23.00
N TYR A 341 -30.91 -4.41 -23.28
CA TYR A 341 -29.81 -4.09 -22.37
C TYR A 341 -29.79 -2.61 -22.02
N ASP A 342 -29.74 -1.72 -23.02
CA ASP A 342 -29.65 -0.27 -22.85
C ASP A 342 -30.84 0.28 -22.05
N GLY A 343 -32.05 -0.18 -22.36
CA GLY A 343 -33.24 0.24 -21.63
C GLY A 343 -33.26 -0.23 -20.18
N LEU A 344 -32.73 -1.42 -19.85
CA LEU A 344 -32.56 -1.86 -18.46
C LEU A 344 -31.53 -1.03 -17.71
N MET A 345 -30.42 -0.72 -18.36
CA MET A 345 -29.33 0.09 -17.80
C MET A 345 -29.82 1.49 -17.39
N SER A 346 -30.80 2.05 -18.09
CA SER A 346 -31.43 3.33 -17.74
C SER A 346 -32.15 3.36 -16.37
N PHE A 347 -32.36 2.21 -15.72
CA PHE A 347 -32.96 2.10 -14.39
C PHE A 347 -31.95 1.86 -13.26
N THR A 348 -30.66 1.79 -13.58
CA THR A 348 -29.58 1.43 -12.65
C THR A 348 -29.03 2.63 -11.86
N GLY A 349 -29.25 3.85 -12.34
CA GLY A 349 -28.68 5.06 -11.71
C GLY A 349 -27.16 5.16 -11.84
N VAL A 350 -26.56 4.35 -12.72
CA VAL A 350 -25.16 4.45 -13.17
C VAL A 350 -25.15 4.75 -14.67
N ASP A 351 -24.11 5.45 -15.12
CA ASP A 351 -23.86 5.71 -16.54
C ASP A 351 -23.66 4.38 -17.29
N HIS A 352 -24.00 4.35 -18.58
CA HIS A 352 -23.98 3.11 -19.35
C HIS A 352 -22.56 2.64 -19.65
N ILE A 353 -22.21 1.46 -19.16
CA ILE A 353 -20.99 0.75 -19.57
C ILE A 353 -21.23 0.15 -20.95
N ASP A 354 -20.38 0.51 -21.91
CA ASP A 354 -20.47 0.08 -23.29
C ASP A 354 -19.28 -0.81 -23.71
N HIS A 355 -19.46 -1.63 -24.75
CA HIS A 355 -18.50 -2.65 -25.21
C HIS A 355 -17.14 -2.07 -25.62
N TRP A 356 -17.11 -0.81 -26.05
CA TRP A 356 -15.88 -0.15 -26.48
C TRP A 356 -14.89 0.07 -25.32
N MET A 357 -15.41 0.29 -24.10
CA MET A 357 -14.61 0.63 -22.91
C MET A 357 -13.56 -0.46 -22.61
N PRO A 358 -13.95 -1.73 -22.35
CA PRO A 358 -12.98 -2.80 -22.13
C PRO A 358 -12.16 -3.10 -23.39
N MET A 359 -12.70 -2.87 -24.61
CA MET A 359 -11.97 -3.15 -25.86
C MET A 359 -10.71 -2.29 -26.01
N VAL A 360 -10.79 -1.00 -25.64
CA VAL A 360 -9.67 -0.04 -25.65
C VAL A 360 -8.96 0.06 -24.29
N ARG A 361 -9.27 -0.84 -23.35
CA ARG A 361 -8.74 -0.86 -21.97
C ARG A 361 -8.95 0.45 -21.23
N TRP A 362 -10.11 1.07 -21.40
CA TRP A 362 -10.53 2.23 -20.62
C TRP A 362 -11.50 1.80 -19.51
N SER A 363 -11.37 2.42 -18.34
CA SER A 363 -12.33 2.26 -17.25
C SER A 363 -12.45 3.56 -16.44
N PRO A 364 -13.58 3.76 -15.74
CA PRO A 364 -13.73 4.86 -14.80
C PRO A 364 -12.61 4.92 -13.74
N THR A 365 -12.21 3.76 -13.20
CA THR A 365 -11.10 3.67 -12.23
C THR A 365 -9.78 4.14 -12.82
N MET A 366 -9.47 3.74 -14.06
CA MET A 366 -8.27 4.21 -14.75
C MET A 366 -8.30 5.73 -14.92
N ALA A 367 -9.42 6.30 -15.36
CA ALA A 367 -9.56 7.75 -15.52
C ALA A 367 -9.46 8.48 -14.16
N HIS A 368 -10.00 7.90 -13.09
CA HIS A 368 -9.86 8.45 -11.74
C HIS A 368 -8.39 8.46 -11.26
N ASP A 369 -7.66 7.37 -11.43
CA ASP A 369 -6.27 7.25 -10.98
C ASP A 369 -5.31 8.13 -11.80
N GLN A 370 -5.62 8.36 -13.07
CA GLN A 370 -4.75 9.05 -14.03
C GLN A 370 -5.15 10.50 -14.29
N GLY A 371 -6.34 10.91 -13.86
CA GLY A 371 -6.98 12.20 -14.16
C GLY A 371 -7.93 12.13 -15.34
N PHE A 372 -8.92 13.03 -15.36
CA PHE A 372 -10.03 13.00 -16.33
C PHE A 372 -9.78 13.84 -17.59
N GLY A 373 -8.54 14.30 -17.82
CA GLY A 373 -8.20 15.21 -18.93
C GLY A 373 -8.34 16.69 -18.57
N ASP A 374 -8.31 17.03 -17.28
CA ASP A 374 -8.50 18.40 -16.79
C ASP A 374 -7.51 19.41 -17.40
N GLY A 375 -8.02 20.60 -17.75
CA GLY A 375 -7.21 21.68 -18.33
C GLY A 375 -6.75 21.41 -19.78
N VAL A 376 -7.45 20.52 -20.48
CA VAL A 376 -7.27 20.24 -21.90
C VAL A 376 -8.52 20.65 -22.65
N THR A 377 -8.35 21.33 -23.80
CA THR A 377 -9.45 21.63 -24.71
C THR A 377 -9.42 20.68 -25.90
N ILE A 378 -10.54 20.02 -26.17
CA ILE A 378 -10.81 19.21 -27.35
C ILE A 378 -11.62 20.05 -28.34
N GLY A 379 -11.08 20.23 -29.54
CA GLY A 379 -11.81 20.83 -30.66
C GLY A 379 -12.71 19.82 -31.36
N LEU A 380 -13.96 20.16 -31.61
CA LEU A 380 -14.92 19.38 -32.37
C LEU A 380 -15.32 20.14 -33.63
N LEU A 381 -14.81 19.70 -34.77
CA LEU A 381 -15.20 20.21 -36.08
C LEU A 381 -16.37 19.36 -36.62
N ASP A 382 -17.59 19.70 -36.19
CA ASP A 382 -18.80 18.94 -36.51
C ASP A 382 -20.05 19.83 -36.33
N ALA A 383 -21.25 19.28 -36.56
CA ALA A 383 -22.51 19.93 -36.28
C ALA A 383 -22.56 20.48 -34.84
N PRO A 384 -23.43 21.49 -34.57
CA PRO A 384 -23.55 22.07 -33.24
C PRO A 384 -23.89 21.02 -32.18
N VAL A 385 -23.30 21.16 -30.99
CA VAL A 385 -23.66 20.39 -29.79
C VAL A 385 -24.75 21.15 -29.07
N GLU A 386 -25.97 20.62 -29.09
CA GLU A 386 -27.16 21.25 -28.54
C GLU A 386 -27.95 20.25 -27.70
N GLY A 387 -28.72 20.75 -26.74
CA GLY A 387 -29.83 20.05 -26.07
C GLY A 387 -29.47 19.05 -24.96
N ASP A 388 -28.25 18.50 -24.93
CA ASP A 388 -27.78 17.61 -23.87
C ASP A 388 -27.08 18.39 -22.74
N ALA A 389 -27.63 18.34 -21.52
CA ALA A 389 -27.11 19.10 -20.40
C ALA A 389 -25.69 18.69 -19.99
N ASP A 390 -25.36 17.40 -20.07
CA ASP A 390 -24.08 16.84 -19.67
C ASP A 390 -22.95 17.30 -20.61
N LEU A 391 -23.24 17.39 -21.91
CA LEU A 391 -22.27 17.90 -22.90
C LEU A 391 -22.11 19.42 -22.84
N LEU A 392 -23.20 20.14 -22.53
CA LEU A 392 -23.20 21.60 -22.48
C LEU A 392 -22.41 22.16 -21.29
N ASP A 393 -22.28 21.40 -20.20
CA ASP A 393 -21.46 21.80 -19.04
C ASP A 393 -19.96 21.92 -19.39
N ASN A 394 -19.49 21.11 -20.34
CA ASN A 394 -18.10 21.13 -20.83
C ASN A 394 -17.91 22.02 -22.08
N LEU A 395 -18.97 22.55 -22.69
CA LEU A 395 -18.89 23.36 -23.91
C LEU A 395 -18.41 24.80 -23.61
N VAL A 396 -17.15 25.10 -23.92
CA VAL A 396 -16.53 26.42 -23.65
C VAL A 396 -16.55 27.38 -24.86
N TYR A 397 -16.71 26.85 -26.06
CA TYR A 397 -16.74 27.63 -27.31
C TYR A 397 -17.65 26.96 -28.35
N SER A 398 -18.43 27.75 -29.09
CA SER A 398 -19.23 27.29 -30.22
C SER A 398 -19.35 28.41 -31.26
N ASP A 399 -19.05 28.09 -32.52
CA ASP A 399 -19.11 29.03 -33.66
C ASP A 399 -19.39 28.29 -34.99
N GLY A 400 -19.45 29.03 -36.10
CA GLY A 400 -19.73 28.51 -37.43
C GLY A 400 -21.18 28.74 -37.88
N TYR A 401 -21.70 27.86 -38.75
CA TYR A 401 -23.09 27.97 -39.21
C TYR A 401 -24.08 27.59 -38.09
N THR A 402 -25.21 28.29 -38.01
CA THR A 402 -26.22 28.11 -36.92
C THR A 402 -27.56 27.55 -37.40
N ASN A 403 -27.73 27.39 -38.72
CA ASN A 403 -28.99 26.95 -39.31
C ASN A 403 -29.03 25.45 -39.63
N PHE A 404 -27.92 24.74 -39.38
CA PHE A 404 -27.82 23.29 -39.54
C PHE A 404 -27.77 22.64 -38.16
N SER A 405 -28.71 21.74 -37.89
CA SER A 405 -28.76 20.96 -36.65
C SER A 405 -28.79 19.48 -37.00
N SER A 406 -27.98 18.71 -36.29
CA SER A 406 -27.82 17.28 -36.47
C SER A 406 -27.39 16.66 -35.15
N PRO A 407 -27.96 15.52 -34.73
CA PRO A 407 -27.52 14.84 -33.51
C PRO A 407 -26.08 14.29 -33.61
N HIS A 408 -25.47 14.33 -34.81
CA HIS A 408 -24.12 13.83 -35.04
C HIS A 408 -23.07 14.52 -34.16
N GLY A 409 -23.15 15.84 -33.99
CA GLY A 409 -22.22 16.60 -33.14
C GLY A 409 -22.28 16.15 -31.68
N ALA A 410 -23.48 16.05 -31.12
CA ALA A 410 -23.72 15.55 -29.76
C ALA A 410 -23.26 14.09 -29.57
N SER A 411 -23.57 13.21 -30.53
CA SER A 411 -23.12 11.81 -30.49
C SER A 411 -21.60 11.70 -30.40
N VAL A 412 -20.89 12.47 -31.23
CA VAL A 412 -19.42 12.48 -31.27
C VAL A 412 -18.84 13.11 -30.00
N ALA A 413 -19.40 14.22 -29.54
CA ALA A 413 -18.98 14.89 -28.30
C ALA A 413 -19.13 13.97 -27.08
N SER A 414 -20.21 13.19 -27.00
CA SER A 414 -20.47 12.32 -25.85
C SER A 414 -19.39 11.27 -25.60
N LEU A 415 -18.80 10.72 -26.67
CA LEU A 415 -17.70 9.75 -26.54
C LEU A 415 -16.37 10.40 -26.10
N MET A 416 -16.27 11.74 -26.16
CA MET A 416 -15.09 12.48 -25.71
C MET A 416 -15.24 12.96 -24.27
N VAL A 417 -16.35 13.63 -23.94
CA VAL A 417 -16.47 14.46 -22.73
C VAL A 417 -17.74 14.23 -21.89
N ALA A 418 -18.61 13.26 -22.21
CA ALA A 418 -19.76 12.97 -21.35
C ALA A 418 -19.30 12.54 -19.95
N GLY A 419 -19.95 13.07 -18.91
CA GLY A 419 -19.56 12.92 -17.52
C GLY A 419 -19.86 11.54 -16.93
N ILE A 420 -19.46 11.36 -15.66
CA ILE A 420 -19.94 10.26 -14.81
C ILE A 420 -20.89 10.89 -13.79
N ASN A 421 -22.18 10.85 -14.08
CA ASN A 421 -23.20 11.52 -13.27
C ASN A 421 -24.38 10.60 -12.92
N GLY A 422 -24.30 9.33 -13.29
CA GLY A 422 -25.32 8.30 -13.11
C GLY A 422 -26.35 8.23 -14.23
N GLN A 423 -26.14 8.92 -15.36
CA GLN A 423 -27.09 9.03 -16.47
C GLN A 423 -26.38 9.10 -17.83
N GLY A 424 -26.99 8.52 -18.87
CA GLY A 424 -26.45 8.62 -20.22
C GLY A 424 -25.22 7.73 -20.45
N VAL A 425 -24.25 8.25 -21.21
CA VAL A 425 -23.02 7.56 -21.62
C VAL A 425 -21.81 8.21 -20.97
N MET A 426 -20.66 7.53 -21.01
CA MET A 426 -19.40 8.10 -20.53
C MET A 426 -18.47 8.47 -21.69
N GLY A 427 -17.82 9.62 -21.57
CA GLY A 427 -16.72 10.04 -22.44
C GLY A 427 -15.37 9.53 -21.94
N VAL A 428 -14.39 9.49 -22.84
CA VAL A 428 -13.02 9.07 -22.51
C VAL A 428 -12.32 10.07 -21.57
N ALA A 429 -12.49 11.38 -21.80
CA ALA A 429 -11.82 12.48 -21.10
C ALA A 429 -12.86 13.47 -20.52
N GLN A 430 -13.52 13.04 -19.44
CA GLN A 430 -14.66 13.72 -18.82
C GLN A 430 -14.38 15.13 -18.28
N GLY A 431 -13.14 15.41 -17.90
CA GLY A 431 -12.70 16.70 -17.35
C GLY A 431 -12.18 17.67 -18.42
N ALA A 432 -12.20 17.27 -19.70
CA ALA A 432 -11.73 18.12 -20.79
C ALA A 432 -12.81 19.12 -21.24
N ASP A 433 -12.37 20.33 -21.57
CA ASP A 433 -13.22 21.36 -22.18
C ASP A 433 -13.50 21.00 -23.64
N LEU A 434 -14.71 21.29 -24.12
CA LEU A 434 -15.14 21.10 -25.50
C LEU A 434 -15.26 22.45 -26.23
N ALA A 435 -14.56 22.61 -27.35
CA ALA A 435 -14.71 23.72 -28.27
C ALA A 435 -15.31 23.21 -29.58
N ASN A 436 -16.49 23.67 -29.96
CA ASN A 436 -17.17 23.24 -31.19
C ASN A 436 -17.09 24.29 -32.30
N TYR A 437 -16.94 23.85 -33.54
CA TYR A 437 -17.09 24.69 -34.72
C TYR A 437 -17.89 23.93 -35.78
N ASN A 438 -18.98 24.52 -36.25
CA ASN A 438 -19.82 23.92 -37.29
C ASN A 438 -19.43 24.37 -38.71
N PRO A 439 -18.83 23.48 -39.54
CA PRO A 439 -18.47 23.80 -40.92
C PRO A 439 -19.61 23.57 -41.92
N TYR A 440 -20.75 23.00 -41.50
CA TYR A 440 -21.84 22.61 -42.39
C TYR A 440 -22.84 23.73 -42.62
N ASP A 441 -23.08 24.08 -43.88
CA ASP A 441 -24.10 25.05 -44.27
C ASP A 441 -25.52 24.44 -44.23
N ASP A 442 -26.54 25.24 -44.61
CA ASP A 442 -27.95 24.83 -44.66
C ASP A 442 -28.21 23.59 -45.56
N THR A 443 -27.26 23.19 -46.41
CA THR A 443 -27.36 22.00 -47.26
C THR A 443 -26.81 20.73 -46.58
N GLY A 444 -26.20 20.87 -45.40
CA GLY A 444 -25.51 19.78 -44.71
C GLY A 444 -24.17 19.42 -45.37
N THR A 445 -23.57 20.34 -46.13
CA THR A 445 -22.24 20.15 -46.74
C THR A 445 -21.26 21.18 -46.20
N ALA A 446 -19.99 20.81 -46.15
CA ALA A 446 -18.90 21.69 -45.71
C ALA A 446 -17.98 22.00 -46.89
N SER A 447 -17.63 23.26 -47.09
CA SER A 447 -16.59 23.62 -48.06
C SER A 447 -15.20 23.46 -47.43
N TRP A 448 -14.18 23.24 -48.26
CA TRP A 448 -12.78 23.18 -47.80
C TRP A 448 -12.34 24.45 -47.05
N GLU A 449 -12.90 25.62 -47.41
CA GLU A 449 -12.63 26.88 -46.73
C GLU A 449 -13.25 26.92 -45.32
N ASP A 450 -14.46 26.39 -45.15
CA ASP A 450 -15.12 26.31 -43.85
C ASP A 450 -14.39 25.32 -42.91
N VAL A 451 -13.95 24.18 -43.45
CA VAL A 451 -13.12 23.19 -42.73
C VAL A 451 -11.83 23.84 -42.24
N ARG A 452 -11.10 24.51 -43.14
CA ARG A 452 -9.85 25.21 -42.82
C ARG A 452 -10.03 26.28 -41.76
N THR A 453 -11.09 27.09 -41.89
CA THR A 453 -11.44 28.15 -40.93
C THR A 453 -11.75 27.55 -39.57
N GLY A 454 -12.51 26.46 -39.53
CA GLY A 454 -12.83 25.77 -38.28
C GLY A 454 -11.61 25.19 -37.58
N ILE A 455 -10.69 24.54 -38.31
CA ILE A 455 -9.44 24.02 -37.71
C ILE A 455 -8.63 25.16 -37.09
N ALA A 456 -8.45 26.27 -37.82
CA ALA A 456 -7.73 27.43 -37.31
C ALA A 456 -8.43 28.04 -36.08
N ALA A 457 -9.75 28.22 -36.13
CA ALA A 457 -10.53 28.79 -35.03
C ALA A 457 -10.46 27.94 -33.75
N LEU A 458 -10.55 26.61 -33.88
CA LEU A 458 -10.43 25.70 -32.74
C LEU A 458 -9.01 25.73 -32.15
N GLY A 459 -7.97 25.73 -33.00
CA GLY A 459 -6.59 25.89 -32.54
C GLY A 459 -6.36 27.22 -31.81
N ASP A 460 -6.94 28.31 -32.30
CA ASP A 460 -6.88 29.64 -31.66
C ASP A 460 -7.61 29.71 -30.31
N GLN A 461 -8.55 28.80 -30.04
CA GLN A 461 -9.17 28.62 -28.73
C GLN A 461 -8.33 27.73 -27.78
N GLY A 462 -7.14 27.29 -28.21
CA GLY A 462 -6.26 26.45 -27.41
C GLY A 462 -6.60 24.96 -27.43
N ALA A 463 -7.40 24.50 -28.40
CA ALA A 463 -7.61 23.07 -28.62
C ALA A 463 -6.26 22.40 -28.90
N SER A 464 -5.89 21.44 -28.06
CA SER A 464 -4.63 20.66 -28.25
C SER A 464 -4.84 19.38 -29.05
N VAL A 465 -6.11 19.02 -29.28
CA VAL A 465 -6.55 17.95 -30.17
C VAL A 465 -7.83 18.39 -30.87
N ILE A 466 -7.96 18.13 -32.16
CA ILE A 466 -9.17 18.45 -32.93
C ILE A 466 -9.71 17.16 -33.57
N ASN A 467 -10.93 16.78 -33.16
CA ASN A 467 -11.69 15.70 -33.76
C ASN A 467 -12.46 16.21 -35.00
N MET A 468 -12.24 15.55 -36.12
CA MET A 468 -12.84 15.83 -37.42
C MET A 468 -13.60 14.60 -37.89
N SER A 469 -14.86 14.52 -37.51
CA SER A 469 -15.75 13.41 -37.85
C SER A 469 -16.47 13.63 -39.19
N LEU A 470 -15.69 14.04 -40.20
CA LEU A 470 -16.15 14.39 -41.54
C LEU A 470 -15.20 13.85 -42.61
N GLY A 471 -15.67 13.74 -43.85
CA GLY A 471 -14.88 13.18 -44.93
C GLY A 471 -15.45 13.41 -46.33
N VAL A 472 -14.70 12.94 -47.32
CA VAL A 472 -15.11 12.93 -48.73
C VAL A 472 -15.48 11.51 -49.10
N SER A 473 -16.66 11.32 -49.69
CA SER A 473 -17.12 10.02 -50.17
C SER A 473 -16.07 9.33 -51.05
N GLU A 474 -15.87 8.03 -50.85
CA GLU A 474 -14.91 7.17 -51.57
C GLU A 474 -13.42 7.39 -51.23
N TRP A 475 -13.09 8.21 -50.23
CA TRP A 475 -11.71 8.49 -49.85
C TRP A 475 -11.44 8.22 -48.38
N THR A 476 -10.31 7.56 -48.07
CA THR A 476 -9.76 7.54 -46.72
C THR A 476 -9.14 8.91 -46.39
N LEU A 477 -8.35 9.43 -47.32
CA LEU A 477 -7.77 10.76 -47.27
C LEU A 477 -7.77 11.37 -48.68
N HIS A 478 -8.58 12.40 -48.88
CA HIS A 478 -8.65 13.13 -50.16
C HIS A 478 -7.44 14.06 -50.33
N SER A 479 -6.96 14.26 -51.56
CA SER A 479 -5.75 15.07 -51.83
C SER A 479 -5.83 16.50 -51.33
N ASP A 480 -7.01 17.12 -51.39
CA ASP A 480 -7.23 18.51 -50.96
C ASP A 480 -6.96 18.72 -49.45
N TRP A 481 -6.93 17.66 -48.64
CA TRP A 481 -6.49 17.76 -47.24
C TRP A 481 -5.03 18.23 -47.13
N ALA A 482 -4.17 17.87 -48.09
CA ALA A 482 -2.79 18.34 -48.10
C ALA A 482 -2.72 19.86 -48.24
N ASP A 483 -3.57 20.47 -49.07
CA ASP A 483 -3.66 21.93 -49.24
C ASP A 483 -4.19 22.62 -47.97
N ILE A 484 -5.15 22.00 -47.28
CA ILE A 484 -5.70 22.53 -46.03
C ILE A 484 -4.66 22.48 -44.92
N LEU A 485 -4.07 21.30 -44.66
CA LEU A 485 -3.16 21.08 -43.54
C LEU A 485 -1.78 21.74 -43.73
N SER A 486 -1.48 22.20 -44.94
CA SER A 486 -0.31 23.01 -45.25
C SER A 486 -0.62 24.50 -45.43
N HIS A 487 -1.83 24.94 -45.08
CA HIS A 487 -2.18 26.34 -45.15
C HIS A 487 -1.54 27.14 -43.99
N PRO A 488 -1.04 28.37 -44.22
CA PRO A 488 -0.41 29.19 -43.18
C PRO A 488 -1.25 29.42 -41.91
N ASP A 489 -2.57 29.49 -42.07
CA ASP A 489 -3.52 29.68 -40.96
C ASP A 489 -3.54 28.48 -39.99
N ILE A 490 -3.19 27.26 -40.46
CA ILE A 490 -3.07 26.06 -39.62
C ILE A 490 -1.64 25.93 -39.08
N ALA A 491 -0.64 26.35 -39.86
CA ALA A 491 0.77 26.23 -39.51
C ALA A 491 1.15 26.91 -38.17
N ALA A 492 0.38 27.91 -37.72
CA ALA A 492 0.62 28.58 -36.44
C ALA A 492 0.45 27.66 -35.22
N ASN A 493 -0.36 26.59 -35.35
CA ASN A 493 -0.72 25.67 -34.28
C ASN A 493 -0.25 24.23 -34.58
N ALA A 494 0.52 24.01 -35.65
CA ALA A 494 0.88 22.66 -36.12
C ALA A 494 1.66 21.82 -35.08
N ASP A 495 2.50 22.47 -34.28
CA ASP A 495 3.33 21.79 -33.26
C ASP A 495 2.54 21.49 -31.96
N SER A 496 1.37 22.10 -31.78
CA SER A 496 0.58 22.03 -30.54
C SER A 496 -0.80 21.38 -30.69
N VAL A 497 -1.14 20.91 -31.89
CA VAL A 497 -2.46 20.35 -32.19
C VAL A 497 -2.35 19.00 -32.88
N VAL A 498 -2.91 17.97 -32.24
CA VAL A 498 -3.13 16.67 -32.86
C VAL A 498 -4.46 16.69 -33.61
N LEU A 499 -4.45 16.42 -34.91
CA LEU A 499 -5.64 16.33 -35.74
C LEU A 499 -6.08 14.87 -35.84
N VAL A 500 -7.33 14.58 -35.48
CA VAL A 500 -7.90 13.22 -35.53
C VAL A 500 -9.04 13.20 -36.51
N LYS A 501 -8.96 12.36 -37.55
CA LYS A 501 -9.93 12.30 -38.63
C LYS A 501 -10.56 10.91 -38.76
N ALA A 502 -11.88 10.86 -38.92
CA ALA A 502 -12.58 9.63 -39.29
C ALA A 502 -12.17 9.11 -40.69
N ALA A 503 -11.92 7.80 -40.85
CA ALA A 503 -11.44 7.21 -42.10
C ALA A 503 -12.47 7.21 -43.25
N GLY A 504 -13.78 7.15 -42.96
CA GLY A 504 -14.84 7.05 -43.97
C GLY A 504 -15.54 5.69 -43.95
N ASN A 505 -16.73 5.61 -44.57
CA ASN A 505 -17.74 4.59 -44.31
C ASN A 505 -18.15 3.78 -45.56
N GLU A 506 -17.28 3.67 -46.57
CA GLU A 506 -17.58 3.01 -47.85
C GLU A 506 -17.00 1.59 -47.98
N GLY A 507 -16.22 1.12 -46.99
CA GLY A 507 -15.56 -0.19 -47.01
C GLY A 507 -14.41 -0.28 -48.02
N MET A 508 -13.78 0.85 -48.32
CA MET A 508 -12.79 0.99 -49.40
C MET A 508 -11.37 1.15 -48.85
N ALA A 509 -10.39 0.58 -49.55
CA ALA A 509 -8.98 0.85 -49.28
C ALA A 509 -8.50 2.06 -50.10
N GLN A 510 -7.72 2.95 -49.48
CA GLN A 510 -7.06 4.03 -50.21
C GLN A 510 -6.04 3.43 -51.20
N THR A 511 -6.18 3.79 -52.48
CA THR A 511 -5.28 3.32 -53.55
C THR A 511 -4.51 4.43 -54.25
N VAL A 512 -4.82 5.69 -53.94
CA VAL A 512 -4.27 6.85 -54.62
C VAL A 512 -3.29 7.55 -53.70
N ASP A 513 -2.05 7.72 -54.18
CA ASP A 513 -1.01 8.50 -53.52
C ASP A 513 -1.37 9.99 -53.51
N ILE A 514 -0.94 10.70 -52.47
CA ILE A 514 -1.25 12.11 -52.24
C ILE A 514 0.05 12.88 -52.18
N ASP A 515 0.20 13.93 -53.01
CA ASP A 515 1.31 14.86 -52.84
C ASP A 515 1.15 15.59 -51.51
N TRP A 516 2.11 15.41 -50.60
CA TRP A 516 2.04 15.91 -49.24
C TRP A 516 3.13 16.93 -48.96
N ASN A 517 2.78 17.99 -48.26
CA ASN A 517 3.73 19.00 -47.85
C ASN A 517 4.18 18.75 -46.40
N TYR A 518 5.42 18.32 -46.24
CA TYR A 518 6.05 18.05 -44.94
C TYR A 518 6.72 19.29 -44.33
N ASP A 519 6.73 20.44 -45.02
CA ASP A 519 7.28 21.69 -44.48
C ASP A 519 6.49 22.21 -43.28
N ILE A 520 5.26 21.72 -43.09
CA ILE A 520 4.39 22.03 -41.96
C ILE A 520 4.15 20.72 -41.21
N GLY A 521 4.66 20.65 -39.98
CA GLY A 521 4.65 19.47 -39.11
C GLY A 521 3.27 19.13 -38.54
N THR A 522 2.21 19.22 -39.35
CA THR A 522 0.85 18.95 -38.91
C THR A 522 0.68 17.45 -38.59
N GLN A 523 0.26 17.16 -37.36
CA GLN A 523 0.14 15.79 -36.85
C GLN A 523 -1.27 15.27 -37.08
N LEU A 524 -1.43 14.40 -38.08
CA LEU A 524 -2.72 13.82 -38.48
C LEU A 524 -2.78 12.33 -38.13
N LEU A 525 -3.80 11.96 -37.36
CA LEU A 525 -4.22 10.59 -37.10
C LEU A 525 -5.53 10.30 -37.87
N VAL A 526 -5.57 9.17 -38.58
CA VAL A 526 -6.75 8.71 -39.32
C VAL A 526 -7.29 7.45 -38.66
N VAL A 527 -8.58 7.45 -38.33
CA VAL A 527 -9.19 6.44 -37.46
C VAL A 527 -10.20 5.58 -38.21
N GLY A 528 -9.89 4.29 -38.36
CA GLY A 528 -10.80 3.26 -38.84
C GLY A 528 -11.71 2.71 -37.74
N SER A 529 -12.73 1.95 -38.14
CA SER A 529 -13.71 1.33 -37.23
C SER A 529 -13.51 -0.17 -37.15
N VAL A 530 -13.53 -0.71 -35.92
CA VAL A 530 -13.74 -2.14 -35.66
C VAL A 530 -15.11 -2.41 -35.06
N ASN A 531 -15.57 -3.64 -35.27
CA ASN A 531 -16.78 -4.16 -34.66
C ASN A 531 -16.53 -4.69 -33.23
N PRO A 532 -17.58 -5.06 -32.47
CA PRO A 532 -17.44 -5.59 -31.12
C PRO A 532 -16.58 -6.86 -30.98
N ALA A 533 -16.25 -7.54 -32.09
CA ALA A 533 -15.34 -8.67 -32.11
C ALA A 533 -13.88 -8.29 -32.45
N GLY A 534 -13.56 -6.98 -32.52
CA GLY A 534 -12.24 -6.46 -32.86
C GLY A 534 -11.85 -6.67 -34.32
N ARG A 535 -12.80 -6.95 -35.22
CA ARG A 535 -12.55 -7.09 -36.67
C ARG A 535 -12.88 -5.78 -37.36
N ILE A 536 -12.16 -5.44 -38.44
CA ILE A 536 -12.46 -4.25 -39.24
C ILE A 536 -13.94 -4.25 -39.64
N SER A 537 -14.64 -3.15 -39.36
CA SER A 537 -16.05 -2.99 -39.72
C SER A 537 -16.18 -3.03 -41.24
N ALA A 538 -17.24 -3.67 -41.76
CA ALA A 538 -17.41 -3.87 -43.20
C ALA A 538 -17.52 -2.55 -43.99
N PHE A 539 -17.95 -1.47 -43.32
CA PHE A 539 -18.02 -0.12 -43.88
C PHE A 539 -16.74 0.69 -43.67
N SER A 540 -15.79 0.28 -42.82
CA SER A 540 -14.62 1.11 -42.53
C SER A 540 -13.74 1.20 -43.77
N ASN A 541 -13.41 2.43 -44.18
CA ASN A 541 -12.31 2.64 -45.10
C ASN A 541 -10.97 2.28 -44.41
N THR A 542 -9.98 1.89 -45.21
CA THR A 542 -8.65 1.44 -44.75
C THR A 542 -7.54 2.23 -45.46
N PRO A 543 -6.33 2.30 -44.89
CA PRO A 543 -5.26 3.14 -45.43
C PRO A 543 -4.61 2.54 -46.69
N GLY A 544 -4.79 1.25 -46.94
CA GLY A 544 -4.15 0.57 -48.07
C GLY A 544 -2.62 0.72 -48.03
N GLU A 545 -2.01 0.75 -49.21
CA GLU A 545 -0.57 1.01 -49.39
C GLU A 545 -0.30 2.40 -49.98
N ALA A 546 -1.30 3.28 -49.96
CA ALA A 546 -1.17 4.62 -50.51
C ALA A 546 -0.16 5.46 -49.73
N CYS A 547 0.56 6.30 -50.46
CA CYS A 547 1.69 7.05 -49.95
C CYS A 547 1.44 8.56 -49.92
N LEU A 548 1.90 9.21 -48.86
CA LEU A 548 1.97 10.66 -48.78
C LEU A 548 3.32 11.10 -49.38
N LEU A 549 3.32 11.44 -50.66
CA LEU A 549 4.53 11.68 -51.44
C LEU A 549 5.25 12.93 -50.95
N ASP A 550 6.54 12.80 -50.64
CA ASP A 550 7.44 13.92 -50.40
C ASP A 550 8.11 14.29 -51.73
N ASN A 551 7.79 15.46 -52.29
CA ASN A 551 8.31 15.93 -53.57
C ASN A 551 8.17 14.89 -54.71
N GLY A 552 7.05 14.15 -54.71
CA GLY A 552 6.74 13.10 -55.68
C GLY A 552 7.45 11.76 -55.43
N ALA A 553 8.16 11.59 -54.30
CA ALA A 553 8.78 10.34 -53.89
C ALA A 553 8.03 9.71 -52.72
N CYS A 554 7.87 8.38 -52.78
CA CYS A 554 7.31 7.60 -51.67
C CYS A 554 8.45 6.96 -50.85
N ALA A 555 8.49 7.29 -49.56
CA ALA A 555 9.25 6.56 -48.54
C ALA A 555 8.31 5.60 -47.79
N GLU A 556 8.83 4.55 -47.15
CA GLU A 556 7.97 3.56 -46.48
C GLU A 556 7.22 4.21 -45.32
N GLU A 557 7.95 4.94 -44.48
CA GLU A 557 7.47 5.72 -43.34
C GLU A 557 6.40 6.78 -43.71
N ASN A 558 6.35 7.17 -44.99
CA ASN A 558 5.38 8.15 -45.51
C ASN A 558 4.05 7.51 -45.95
N LYS A 559 3.92 6.19 -45.88
CA LYS A 559 2.65 5.53 -46.21
C LYS A 559 1.56 5.91 -45.21
N LEU A 560 0.33 6.05 -45.70
CA LEU A 560 -0.82 6.45 -44.89
C LEU A 560 -1.06 5.53 -43.70
N LYS A 561 -0.70 4.24 -43.82
CA LYS A 561 -0.80 3.26 -42.73
C LYS A 561 -0.04 3.66 -41.45
N TYR A 562 1.05 4.44 -41.57
CA TYR A 562 1.80 4.93 -40.40
C TYR A 562 1.14 6.10 -39.67
N ARG A 563 0.06 6.65 -40.23
CA ARG A 563 -0.81 7.66 -39.60
C ARG A 563 -2.19 7.10 -39.29
N PHE A 564 -2.35 5.78 -39.34
CA PHE A 564 -3.64 5.11 -39.23
C PHE A 564 -3.66 4.19 -38.01
N LEU A 565 -4.78 4.19 -37.30
CA LEU A 565 -5.12 3.23 -36.27
C LEU A 565 -6.63 2.94 -36.32
N VAL A 566 -7.09 1.94 -35.58
CA VAL A 566 -8.52 1.64 -35.47
C VAL A 566 -9.03 1.81 -34.05
N ALA A 567 -10.29 2.17 -33.92
CA ALA A 567 -11.01 2.19 -32.66
C ALA A 567 -12.41 1.59 -32.84
N PRO A 568 -13.10 1.19 -31.75
CA PRO A 568 -14.49 0.73 -31.85
C PRO A 568 -15.37 1.82 -32.47
N GLY A 569 -16.16 1.44 -33.48
CA GLY A 569 -17.03 2.39 -34.18
C GLY A 569 -18.33 1.77 -34.69
N GLU A 570 -18.65 0.55 -34.28
CA GLU A 570 -19.87 -0.17 -34.69
C GLU A 570 -20.71 -0.51 -33.46
N PHE A 571 -22.00 -0.19 -33.51
CA PHE A 571 -22.92 -0.32 -32.39
C PHE A 571 -22.47 0.47 -31.15
N MET A 572 -21.96 1.68 -31.34
CA MET A 572 -21.55 2.57 -30.26
C MET A 572 -22.78 3.21 -29.61
N LEU A 573 -22.88 3.18 -28.29
CA LEU A 573 -23.90 3.92 -27.56
C LEU A 573 -23.46 5.39 -27.43
N THR A 574 -24.32 6.32 -27.85
CA THR A 574 -24.01 7.76 -27.87
C THR A 574 -25.22 8.59 -27.49
N SER A 575 -25.01 9.84 -27.06
CA SER A 575 -26.09 10.82 -26.87
C SER A 575 -26.75 11.20 -28.21
N ASP A 576 -28.08 11.39 -28.18
CA ASP A 576 -28.87 11.94 -29.29
C ASP A 576 -28.97 13.47 -29.31
N GLY A 577 -28.45 14.15 -28.29
CA GLY A 577 -28.56 15.60 -28.15
C GLY A 577 -29.89 16.08 -27.53
N GLU A 578 -30.75 15.18 -27.06
CA GLU A 578 -32.01 15.51 -26.36
C GLU A 578 -32.12 14.75 -25.02
N ASP A 579 -30.99 14.57 -24.32
CA ASP A 579 -30.84 13.80 -23.07
C ASP A 579 -31.22 12.30 -23.17
N ASP A 580 -31.24 11.73 -24.39
CA ASP A 580 -31.47 10.29 -24.64
C ASP A 580 -30.23 9.64 -25.31
N ILE A 581 -30.24 8.31 -25.37
CA ILE A 581 -29.12 7.50 -25.87
C ILE A 581 -29.58 6.58 -27.00
N PHE A 582 -28.70 6.36 -27.98
CA PHE A 582 -28.97 5.45 -29.08
C PHE A 582 -27.69 4.86 -29.67
N ARG A 583 -27.85 3.76 -30.40
CA ARG A 583 -26.75 3.05 -31.06
C ARG A 583 -26.45 3.65 -32.43
N ARG A 584 -25.17 3.95 -32.69
CA ARG A 584 -24.67 4.47 -33.97
C ARG A 584 -23.48 3.65 -34.45
N SER A 585 -23.30 3.56 -35.77
CA SER A 585 -22.12 2.96 -36.40
C SER A 585 -21.52 3.92 -37.42
N GLY A 586 -20.18 4.03 -37.42
CA GLY A 586 -19.41 4.84 -38.35
C GLY A 586 -18.00 5.12 -37.82
N THR A 587 -17.05 5.40 -38.72
CA THR A 587 -15.71 5.87 -38.31
C THR A 587 -15.76 7.22 -37.59
N SER A 588 -16.85 7.98 -37.74
CA SER A 588 -17.10 9.23 -37.01
C SER A 588 -17.32 9.03 -35.50
N VAL A 589 -17.75 7.83 -35.07
CA VAL A 589 -17.84 7.49 -33.64
C VAL A 589 -16.61 6.71 -33.13
N ALA A 590 -15.68 6.33 -34.01
CA ALA A 590 -14.38 5.76 -33.64
C ALA A 590 -13.34 6.85 -33.36
N ALA A 591 -13.27 7.87 -34.22
CA ALA A 591 -12.38 9.02 -34.09
C ALA A 591 -12.39 9.72 -32.71
N PRO A 592 -13.56 10.03 -32.09
CA PRO A 592 -13.60 10.70 -30.80
C PRO A 592 -12.92 9.92 -29.67
N LEU A 593 -12.87 8.59 -29.71
CA LEU A 593 -12.17 7.79 -28.70
C LEU A 593 -10.66 8.08 -28.72
N VAL A 594 -10.08 8.24 -29.91
CA VAL A 594 -8.67 8.62 -30.09
C VAL A 594 -8.44 10.05 -29.61
N SER A 595 -9.35 10.97 -29.93
CA SER A 595 -9.26 12.37 -29.45
C SER A 595 -9.32 12.46 -27.92
N GLY A 596 -10.21 11.69 -27.28
CA GLY A 596 -10.26 11.60 -25.83
C GLY A 596 -9.01 10.99 -25.23
N ALA A 597 -8.40 9.97 -25.86
CA ALA A 597 -7.15 9.39 -25.39
C ALA A 597 -5.98 10.39 -25.43
N VAL A 598 -5.89 11.22 -26.48
CA VAL A 598 -4.94 12.34 -26.55
C VAL A 598 -5.23 13.36 -25.45
N ALA A 599 -6.50 13.66 -25.16
CA ALA A 599 -6.85 14.59 -24.11
C ALA A 599 -6.46 14.08 -22.71
N LEU A 600 -6.68 12.79 -22.41
CA LEU A 600 -6.17 12.17 -21.17
C LEU A 600 -4.65 12.28 -21.06
N LEU A 601 -3.93 12.00 -22.17
CA LEU A 601 -2.47 12.11 -22.25
C LEU A 601 -2.01 13.54 -21.90
N HIS A 602 -2.65 14.54 -22.50
CA HIS A 602 -2.36 15.95 -22.24
C HIS A 602 -2.80 16.42 -20.85
N GLY A 603 -3.81 15.80 -20.23
CA GLY A 603 -4.20 16.11 -18.85
C GLY A 603 -3.15 15.63 -17.86
N ARG A 604 -2.62 14.42 -18.10
CA ARG A 604 -1.60 13.80 -17.24
C ARG A 604 -0.21 14.42 -17.42
N TRP A 605 0.18 14.73 -18.65
CA TRP A 605 1.45 15.37 -18.99
C TRP A 605 1.22 16.68 -19.76
N PRO A 606 0.84 17.78 -19.09
CA PRO A 606 0.39 19.02 -19.75
C PRO A 606 1.38 19.67 -20.71
N TRP A 607 2.68 19.45 -20.54
CA TRP A 607 3.67 19.96 -21.48
C TRP A 607 3.56 19.32 -22.87
N LEU A 608 3.06 18.08 -22.98
CA LEU A 608 2.86 17.37 -24.25
C LEU A 608 1.91 18.11 -25.21
N LYS A 609 1.08 19.03 -24.70
CA LYS A 609 0.28 19.94 -25.54
C LYS A 609 1.12 20.78 -26.51
N ASN A 610 2.42 20.93 -26.28
CA ASN A 610 3.36 21.62 -27.19
C ASN A 610 4.22 20.65 -28.03
N TYR A 611 3.91 19.36 -27.98
CA TYR A 611 4.64 18.24 -28.58
C TYR A 611 3.63 17.30 -29.25
N ALA A 612 2.93 17.82 -30.26
CA ALA A 612 1.86 17.10 -30.93
C ALA A 612 2.36 15.82 -31.63
N GLU A 613 3.62 15.82 -32.13
CA GLU A 613 4.22 14.68 -32.81
C GLU A 613 4.41 13.52 -31.83
N GLU A 614 5.04 13.81 -30.69
CA GLU A 614 5.26 12.85 -29.62
C GLU A 614 3.94 12.33 -29.04
N SER A 615 2.92 13.18 -28.95
CA SER A 615 1.59 12.79 -28.49
C SER A 615 0.92 11.81 -29.47
N ALA A 616 1.04 12.05 -30.78
CA ALA A 616 0.57 11.13 -31.81
C ALA A 616 1.34 9.81 -31.77
N ASP A 617 2.67 9.86 -31.63
CA ASP A 617 3.54 8.70 -31.54
C ASP A 617 3.21 7.81 -30.34
N ILE A 618 2.93 8.40 -29.16
CA ILE A 618 2.51 7.63 -27.97
C ILE A 618 1.22 6.86 -28.26
N ILE A 619 0.23 7.50 -28.88
CA ILE A 619 -1.05 6.85 -29.21
C ILE A 619 -0.86 5.74 -30.25
N LEU A 620 -0.01 5.93 -31.24
CA LEU A 620 0.25 4.95 -32.28
C LEU A 620 1.08 3.76 -31.78
N GLN A 621 2.16 4.02 -31.03
CA GLN A 621 3.06 2.98 -30.53
C GLN A 621 2.45 2.15 -29.40
N SER A 622 1.51 2.71 -28.65
CA SER A 622 0.77 1.99 -27.61
C SER A 622 -0.37 1.13 -28.16
N ALA A 623 -0.75 1.31 -29.42
CA ALA A 623 -1.85 0.57 -30.04
C ALA A 623 -1.59 -0.95 -30.03
N ARG A 624 -2.64 -1.72 -29.78
CA ARG A 624 -2.59 -3.18 -29.81
C ARG A 624 -2.62 -3.67 -31.24
N ASP A 625 -1.51 -4.24 -31.68
CA ASP A 625 -1.34 -4.81 -33.01
C ASP A 625 -2.49 -5.77 -33.39
N LEU A 626 -3.06 -5.58 -34.58
CA LEU A 626 -4.14 -6.37 -35.15
C LEU A 626 -3.84 -6.66 -36.62
N GLY A 627 -4.16 -7.87 -37.07
CA GLY A 627 -3.95 -8.26 -38.46
C GLY A 627 -2.59 -8.91 -38.67
N GLU A 628 -1.82 -8.42 -39.63
CA GLU A 628 -0.45 -8.89 -39.86
C GLU A 628 0.50 -8.23 -38.86
N PRO A 629 1.55 -8.91 -38.37
CA PRO A 629 2.42 -8.33 -37.35
C PRO A 629 3.05 -6.98 -37.76
N GLY A 630 2.85 -5.97 -36.92
CA GLY A 630 3.30 -4.59 -37.13
C GLY A 630 2.36 -3.76 -38.01
N VAL A 631 2.81 -2.57 -38.42
CA VAL A 631 1.93 -1.62 -39.14
C VAL A 631 1.50 -2.16 -40.51
N ASP A 632 0.18 -2.38 -40.68
CA ASP A 632 -0.41 -3.01 -41.88
C ASP A 632 -1.41 -2.11 -42.64
N SER A 633 -1.78 -2.53 -43.86
CA SER A 633 -2.66 -1.77 -44.77
C SER A 633 -4.15 -1.81 -44.45
N THR A 634 -4.55 -2.55 -43.41
CA THR A 634 -5.94 -2.72 -42.95
C THR A 634 -6.18 -1.99 -41.64
N TYR A 635 -5.36 -2.29 -40.63
CA TYR A 635 -5.50 -1.81 -39.25
C TYR A 635 -4.51 -0.67 -38.91
N GLY A 636 -3.54 -0.39 -39.79
CA GLY A 636 -2.47 0.57 -39.47
C GLY A 636 -1.66 0.08 -38.29
N TRP A 637 -1.51 0.90 -37.25
CA TRP A 637 -0.84 0.53 -36.00
C TRP A 637 -1.62 -0.45 -35.11
N GLY A 638 -2.89 -0.71 -35.43
CA GLY A 638 -3.76 -1.59 -34.65
C GLY A 638 -4.81 -0.85 -33.86
N LEU A 639 -5.34 -1.51 -32.83
CA LEU A 639 -6.46 -1.03 -32.02
C LEU A 639 -5.99 -0.08 -30.92
N LEU A 640 -6.66 1.07 -30.81
CA LEU A 640 -6.47 2.04 -29.72
C LEU A 640 -6.40 1.34 -28.36
N ASP A 641 -5.42 1.73 -27.57
CA ASP A 641 -5.19 1.20 -26.25
C ASP A 641 -4.89 2.32 -25.25
N ILE A 642 -5.93 2.75 -24.55
CA ILE A 642 -5.87 3.95 -23.71
C ILE A 642 -4.97 3.68 -22.49
N GLN A 643 -5.12 2.53 -21.82
CA GLN A 643 -4.26 2.17 -20.69
C GLN A 643 -2.77 2.11 -21.08
N ALA A 644 -2.44 1.53 -22.24
CA ALA A 644 -1.05 1.47 -22.70
C ALA A 644 -0.50 2.86 -23.02
N SER A 645 -1.29 3.76 -23.64
CA SER A 645 -0.87 5.13 -23.90
C SER A 645 -0.47 5.90 -22.64
N GLN A 646 -1.02 5.51 -21.48
CA GLN A 646 -0.78 6.14 -20.18
C GLN A 646 0.29 5.41 -19.35
N SER A 647 0.92 4.39 -19.92
CA SER A 647 1.98 3.57 -19.33
C SER A 647 3.29 3.76 -20.10
N PRO A 648 4.44 3.34 -19.55
CA PRO A 648 5.69 3.27 -20.31
C PRO A 648 5.51 2.40 -21.57
N LEU A 649 5.96 2.90 -22.72
CA LEU A 649 6.00 2.16 -23.98
C LEU A 649 7.05 1.04 -23.90
N ASP A 650 8.19 1.32 -23.27
CA ASP A 650 9.24 0.35 -22.98
C ASP A 650 9.79 0.50 -21.55
N TYR A 651 9.50 -0.49 -20.71
CA TYR A 651 10.01 -0.54 -19.33
C TYR A 651 11.52 -0.74 -19.23
N ASP A 652 12.19 -1.28 -20.25
CA ASP A 652 13.64 -1.46 -20.27
C ASP A 652 14.39 -0.14 -20.54
N GLU A 653 13.74 0.80 -21.24
CA GLU A 653 14.30 2.11 -21.60
C GLU A 653 14.03 3.20 -20.55
N LEU A 654 13.23 2.88 -19.52
CA LEU A 654 13.06 3.78 -18.37
C LEU A 654 14.41 4.08 -17.72
N TYR A 655 14.58 5.33 -17.32
CA TYR A 655 15.74 5.76 -16.55
C TYR A 655 15.31 6.61 -15.36
N PHE A 656 16.24 6.79 -14.45
CA PHE A 656 16.03 7.63 -13.30
C PHE A 656 17.28 8.36 -12.89
N PHE A 657 17.13 9.33 -12.01
CA PHE A 657 18.24 10.16 -11.59
C PHE A 657 18.76 9.77 -10.21
N GLU A 658 20.04 9.44 -10.14
CA GLU A 658 20.76 9.41 -8.88
C GLU A 658 21.15 10.83 -8.47
N VAL A 659 20.67 11.27 -7.29
CA VAL A 659 21.01 12.57 -6.70
C VAL A 659 22.11 12.39 -5.65
N LYS A 660 23.26 13.02 -5.88
CA LYS A 660 24.35 13.05 -4.90
C LYS A 660 24.14 14.18 -3.90
N SER A 661 23.72 13.84 -2.68
CA SER A 661 23.30 14.76 -1.61
C SER A 661 24.29 15.92 -1.31
N LYS A 662 25.61 15.72 -1.43
CA LYS A 662 26.61 16.73 -1.06
C LYS A 662 26.81 17.86 -2.08
N ASN A 663 26.63 17.57 -3.37
CA ASN A 663 26.94 18.51 -4.46
C ASN A 663 25.74 18.79 -5.37
N GLY A 664 24.62 18.08 -5.18
CA GLY A 664 23.46 18.13 -6.09
C GLY A 664 23.76 17.58 -7.48
N ASN A 665 24.84 16.80 -7.64
CA ASN A 665 25.15 16.18 -8.92
C ASN A 665 24.09 15.13 -9.24
N ILE A 666 23.44 15.30 -10.38
CA ILE A 666 22.41 14.42 -10.91
C ILE A 666 23.05 13.55 -12.00
N LYS A 667 22.79 12.24 -11.97
CA LYS A 667 23.24 11.33 -13.03
C LYS A 667 22.08 10.40 -13.44
N PRO A 668 21.75 10.29 -14.74
CA PRO A 668 20.79 9.32 -15.21
C PRO A 668 21.36 7.89 -15.09
N VAL A 669 20.51 6.97 -14.68
CA VAL A 669 20.78 5.55 -14.49
C VAL A 669 19.59 4.78 -15.04
N SER A 670 19.85 3.76 -15.85
CA SER A 670 18.78 2.91 -16.39
C SER A 670 18.03 2.20 -15.25
N ALA A 671 16.71 2.17 -15.34
CA ALA A 671 15.83 1.45 -14.44
C ALA A 671 16.02 -0.08 -14.54
N GLU A 672 16.67 -0.59 -15.58
CA GLU A 672 17.08 -2.01 -15.67
C GLU A 672 17.95 -2.41 -14.47
N SER A 673 18.77 -1.47 -13.95
CA SER A 673 19.58 -1.70 -12.76
C SER A 673 18.76 -2.02 -11.49
N LEU A 674 17.47 -1.67 -11.48
CA LEU A 674 16.54 -1.90 -10.37
C LEU A 674 15.89 -3.29 -10.41
N LYS A 675 15.81 -3.91 -11.61
CA LYS A 675 15.14 -5.22 -11.84
C LYS A 675 15.79 -6.40 -11.10
N ARG A 676 16.94 -6.20 -10.46
CA ARG A 676 17.74 -7.22 -9.75
C ARG A 676 17.65 -7.12 -8.22
N SER A 677 16.78 -6.27 -7.69
CA SER A 677 16.70 -6.01 -6.25
C SER A 677 15.49 -6.71 -5.60
N ASN A 678 15.76 -7.68 -4.72
CA ASN A 678 14.76 -8.23 -3.81
C ASN A 678 15.10 -7.82 -2.38
N PRO A 679 14.34 -6.91 -1.75
CA PRO A 679 14.36 -6.83 -0.30
C PRO A 679 12.96 -6.85 0.32
N LYS A 680 12.87 -7.52 1.47
CA LYS A 680 11.67 -7.86 2.24
C LYS A 680 11.00 -6.67 2.98
N SER A 681 11.35 -5.41 2.71
CA SER A 681 10.90 -4.25 3.52
C SER A 681 9.81 -3.38 2.87
N ARG A 682 9.02 -3.94 1.94
CA ARG A 682 8.23 -3.16 0.97
C ARG A 682 7.00 -2.42 1.52
N LYS A 683 6.38 -2.85 2.63
CA LYS A 683 5.03 -2.35 3.02
C LYS A 683 4.98 -1.01 3.78
N ASN A 684 6.09 -0.51 4.35
CA ASN A 684 6.06 0.64 5.26
C ASN A 684 6.30 2.01 4.60
N TRP A 685 6.77 2.04 3.35
CA TRP A 685 7.16 3.28 2.65
C TRP A 685 5.99 3.90 1.86
N ASP A 686 5.08 3.07 1.36
CA ASP A 686 3.89 3.50 0.61
C ASP A 686 2.93 4.30 1.49
N LYS A 687 2.75 3.88 2.75
CA LYS A 687 1.93 4.59 3.75
C LYS A 687 2.45 6.00 4.06
N LYS A 688 3.70 6.32 3.70
CA LYS A 688 4.34 7.63 3.92
C LYS A 688 4.46 8.46 2.63
N GLY A 689 3.89 8.00 1.52
CA GLY A 689 3.88 8.74 0.24
C GLY A 689 5.27 8.91 -0.38
N VAL A 690 6.16 7.94 -0.17
CA VAL A 690 7.53 7.99 -0.70
C VAL A 690 7.54 7.37 -2.10
N PHE A 691 7.68 8.22 -3.11
CA PHE A 691 7.73 7.82 -4.51
C PHE A 691 9.11 8.03 -5.10
N PHE A 692 9.48 7.09 -5.95
CA PHE A 692 10.56 7.21 -6.89
C PHE A 692 10.01 7.66 -8.25
N TYR A 693 10.76 8.45 -9.02
CA TYR A 693 10.30 8.94 -10.34
C TYR A 693 11.21 8.41 -11.44
N ALA A 694 10.62 7.60 -12.32
CA ALA A 694 11.26 7.16 -13.55
C ALA A 694 10.83 8.06 -14.71
N PHE A 695 11.68 8.15 -15.71
CA PHE A 695 11.51 8.98 -16.89
C PHE A 695 11.65 8.11 -18.13
N GLU A 696 10.88 8.46 -19.14
CA GLU A 696 10.92 7.89 -20.49
C GLU A 696 11.10 9.03 -21.47
N ASP A 697 12.13 8.95 -22.32
CA ASP A 697 12.32 9.91 -23.40
C ASP A 697 11.38 9.56 -24.56
N ILE A 698 10.67 10.57 -25.09
CA ILE A 698 9.81 10.46 -26.27
C ILE A 698 10.16 11.64 -27.17
N GLY A 699 10.73 11.39 -28.35
CA GLY A 699 11.11 12.45 -29.28
C GLY A 699 12.00 13.52 -28.64
N ASP A 700 11.54 14.78 -28.66
CA ASP A 700 12.23 15.93 -28.08
C ASP A 700 11.76 16.26 -26.64
N THR A 701 10.99 15.37 -26.01
CA THR A 701 10.44 15.53 -24.66
C THR A 701 10.52 14.22 -23.87
N TYR A 702 9.85 14.18 -22.71
CA TYR A 702 9.81 12.99 -21.84
C TYR A 702 8.51 12.91 -21.06
N ARG A 703 8.28 11.75 -20.45
CA ARG A 703 7.20 11.48 -19.50
C ARG A 703 7.78 11.03 -18.17
N ASP A 704 7.14 11.42 -17.07
CA ASP A 704 7.49 10.95 -15.72
C ASP A 704 6.46 9.95 -15.20
N PHE A 705 6.96 8.98 -14.43
CA PHE A 705 6.18 7.93 -13.79
C PHE A 705 6.52 7.88 -12.30
N ALA A 706 5.52 8.15 -11.46
CA ALA A 706 5.63 7.95 -10.02
C ALA A 706 5.53 6.45 -9.73
N ILE A 707 6.60 5.89 -9.19
CA ILE A 707 6.73 4.49 -8.79
C ILE A 707 6.82 4.46 -7.27
N PRO A 708 5.84 3.89 -6.56
CA PRO A 708 5.97 3.66 -5.13
C PRO A 708 7.27 2.93 -4.82
N PHE A 709 7.94 3.31 -3.73
CA PHE A 709 9.22 2.67 -3.40
C PHE A 709 9.08 1.15 -3.17
N SER A 710 7.89 0.67 -2.79
CA SER A 710 7.56 -0.76 -2.70
C SER A 710 7.52 -1.48 -4.05
N ASP A 711 7.23 -0.74 -5.12
CA ASP A 711 6.95 -1.22 -6.48
C ASP A 711 8.17 -1.21 -7.38
N MET A 712 9.35 -0.81 -6.86
CA MET A 712 10.61 -0.93 -7.59
C MET A 712 10.78 -2.38 -8.11
N LEU A 713 10.79 -2.50 -9.44
CA LEU A 713 10.28 -3.64 -10.21
C LEU A 713 10.98 -4.98 -9.95
N VAL A 714 10.16 -6.04 -9.90
CA VAL A 714 10.53 -7.46 -9.79
C VAL A 714 10.57 -8.10 -11.19
N GLY A 715 11.76 -8.59 -11.58
CA GLY A 715 11.98 -9.41 -12.77
C GLY A 715 12.05 -10.90 -12.43
N GLN A 716 11.48 -11.72 -13.31
CA GLN A 716 11.05 -13.11 -13.07
C GLN A 716 12.11 -14.09 -12.51
N SER A 717 11.62 -14.93 -11.60
CA SER A 717 12.16 -16.21 -11.09
C SER A 717 13.33 -16.17 -10.11
N LEU A 718 13.00 -16.34 -8.82
CA LEU A 718 13.49 -17.52 -8.08
C LEU A 718 12.51 -17.87 -6.95
N SER A 719 11.64 -18.86 -7.19
CA SER A 719 11.09 -19.65 -6.09
C SER A 719 12.19 -20.59 -5.62
N ILE A 720 12.90 -20.23 -4.56
CA ILE A 720 13.41 -21.23 -3.62
C ILE A 720 12.60 -21.04 -2.34
N ASN A 721 11.59 -21.91 -2.22
CA ASN A 721 10.81 -22.21 -1.02
C ASN A 721 10.00 -21.11 -0.32
N GLY A 722 9.76 -19.94 -0.91
CA GLY A 722 8.59 -19.10 -0.53
C GLY A 722 8.34 -18.86 0.97
N GLU A 723 9.37 -18.89 1.83
CA GLU A 723 9.18 -18.88 3.29
C GLU A 723 10.00 -17.76 3.95
N SER A 724 9.39 -17.17 4.97
CA SER A 724 10.08 -16.34 5.95
C SER A 724 11.12 -17.20 6.68
N GLU A 725 12.37 -17.12 6.23
CA GLU A 725 13.50 -17.83 6.84
C GLU A 725 13.76 -17.48 8.33
N ARG A 726 13.06 -16.52 8.94
CA ARG A 726 13.22 -16.22 10.38
C ARG A 726 12.69 -17.33 11.28
N PHE A 727 11.56 -17.93 10.91
CA PHE A 727 10.87 -18.94 11.69
C PHE A 727 11.45 -20.35 11.48
N GLN A 728 11.76 -20.71 10.23
CA GLN A 728 12.45 -21.97 9.93
C GLN A 728 13.90 -21.97 10.44
N ASN A 729 14.64 -20.85 10.39
CA ASN A 729 15.94 -20.79 11.04
C ASN A 729 15.77 -20.91 12.54
N TYR A 730 14.94 -20.12 13.23
CA TYR A 730 14.71 -20.28 14.68
C TYR A 730 14.34 -21.73 15.12
N LEU A 731 13.49 -22.42 14.35
CA LEU A 731 13.13 -23.82 14.59
C LEU A 731 14.26 -24.81 14.27
N THR A 732 15.04 -24.56 13.22
CA THR A 732 16.21 -25.36 12.83
C THR A 732 17.37 -25.12 13.81
N ASP A 733 17.63 -23.89 14.21
CA ASP A 733 18.62 -23.42 15.17
C ASP A 733 18.49 -24.13 16.52
N ARG A 734 17.27 -24.20 17.06
CA ARG A 734 16.96 -24.88 18.33
C ARG A 734 16.90 -26.41 18.20
N MET A 735 16.74 -26.97 16.99
CA MET A 735 16.76 -28.41 16.72
C MET A 735 18.12 -28.95 16.24
N THR A 736 19.07 -28.10 15.84
CA THR A 736 20.39 -28.52 15.30
C THR A 736 21.52 -28.33 16.32
N ASP A 737 21.39 -27.38 17.27
CA ASP A 737 22.22 -27.27 18.49
C ASP A 737 21.92 -28.37 19.55
N TRP A 738 21.02 -29.28 19.18
CA TRP A 738 20.46 -30.40 19.91
C TRP A 738 21.46 -31.45 20.43
N MET A 739 22.74 -31.41 20.04
CA MET A 739 23.63 -32.57 20.20
C MET A 739 24.61 -32.61 21.39
N ASP A 740 24.95 -31.53 22.13
CA ASP A 740 25.98 -31.66 23.21
C ASP A 740 25.70 -30.82 24.47
N GLY A 741 25.35 -31.48 25.60
CA GLY A 741 24.82 -30.94 26.88
C GLY A 741 25.55 -29.79 27.61
N ALA A 742 24.78 -28.80 28.12
CA ALA A 742 24.56 -28.50 29.56
C ALA A 742 24.22 -27.01 29.88
N GLY A 743 23.22 -26.77 30.76
CA GLY A 743 23.04 -25.55 31.58
C GLY A 743 22.15 -24.43 30.99
N PHE A 744 21.60 -23.55 31.85
CA PHE A 744 20.63 -22.48 31.53
C PHE A 744 21.25 -21.35 30.68
N SER A 745 21.58 -21.68 29.45
CA SER A 745 22.24 -20.90 28.42
C SER A 745 22.02 -21.67 27.11
N ASP A 746 21.64 -20.99 26.01
CA ASP A 746 21.58 -21.62 24.69
C ASP A 746 22.99 -22.00 24.17
N MET A 747 24.03 -21.58 24.90
CA MET A 747 25.42 -21.87 24.60
C MET A 747 25.95 -22.99 25.50
N SER A 748 26.24 -24.16 24.91
CA SER A 748 26.91 -25.27 25.61
C SER A 748 28.42 -25.07 25.49
N THR A 749 29.06 -24.73 26.61
CA THR A 749 30.47 -24.33 26.61
C THR A 749 31.36 -25.38 27.26
N TYR A 750 32.21 -26.03 26.46
CA TYR A 750 33.27 -26.88 26.98
C TYR A 750 34.50 -26.04 27.33
N SER A 751 34.94 -26.12 28.58
CA SER A 751 36.11 -25.38 29.08
C SER A 751 37.25 -26.33 29.43
N ALA A 752 38.39 -26.19 28.78
CA ALA A 752 39.61 -26.95 29.06
C ALA A 752 40.66 -26.07 29.74
N PRO A 753 41.14 -26.42 30.95
CA PRO A 753 42.26 -25.72 31.57
C PRO A 753 43.55 -26.03 30.79
N LEU A 754 44.26 -24.99 30.36
CA LEU A 754 45.50 -25.13 29.58
C LEU A 754 46.75 -25.07 30.48
N THR A 755 46.76 -24.18 31.48
CA THR A 755 47.87 -24.06 32.42
C THR A 755 47.47 -23.25 33.65
N THR A 756 48.14 -23.54 34.77
CA THR A 756 48.12 -22.72 35.98
C THR A 756 49.56 -22.46 36.41
N GLN A 757 50.03 -21.21 36.29
CA GLN A 757 51.37 -20.81 36.73
C GLN A 757 51.34 -19.43 37.39
N ASN A 758 52.01 -19.30 38.55
CA ASN A 758 52.22 -18.02 39.26
C ASN A 758 50.93 -17.22 39.51
N GLY A 759 49.84 -17.89 39.89
CA GLY A 759 48.54 -17.26 40.15
C GLY A 759 47.72 -16.96 38.91
N TRP A 760 48.27 -17.16 37.70
CA TRP A 760 47.53 -17.10 36.45
C TRP A 760 46.97 -18.48 36.09
N SER A 761 45.69 -18.52 35.72
CA SER A 761 45.05 -19.66 35.08
C SER A 761 44.62 -19.27 33.67
N MET A 762 44.88 -20.15 32.70
CA MET A 762 44.38 -20.02 31.33
C MET A 762 43.45 -21.19 31.02
N SER A 763 42.30 -20.90 30.44
CA SER A 763 41.35 -21.87 29.91
C SER A 763 40.95 -21.52 28.49
N MET A 764 40.71 -22.54 27.67
CA MET A 764 40.07 -22.40 26.37
C MET A 764 38.62 -22.84 26.50
N THR A 765 37.72 -22.07 25.92
CA THR A 765 36.31 -22.36 25.79
C THR A 765 35.98 -22.63 24.33
N VAL A 766 35.18 -23.67 24.10
CA VAL A 766 34.56 -23.94 22.81
C VAL A 766 33.06 -24.08 23.03
N SER A 767 32.29 -23.44 22.17
CA SER A 767 30.82 -23.47 22.24
C SER A 767 30.20 -23.41 20.86
N ASN A 768 28.91 -23.74 20.76
CA ASN A 768 28.12 -23.55 19.56
C ASN A 768 28.12 -22.08 19.13
N ARG A 769 28.08 -21.85 17.81
CA ARG A 769 27.93 -20.53 17.21
C ARG A 769 26.48 -20.11 17.20
N ASN A 770 26.22 -18.80 17.14
CA ASN A 770 24.88 -18.32 16.87
C ASN A 770 24.47 -18.88 15.52
N PRO A 771 23.40 -19.68 15.45
CA PRO A 771 23.01 -20.34 14.20
C PRO A 771 22.59 -19.35 13.10
N ARG A 772 22.28 -18.10 13.45
CA ARG A 772 22.01 -16.99 12.52
C ARG A 772 23.27 -16.43 11.84
N ASP A 773 24.47 -16.79 12.32
CA ASP A 773 25.72 -16.32 11.71
C ASP A 773 26.01 -17.10 10.43
N ASP A 774 26.12 -16.40 9.29
CA ASP A 774 26.65 -17.02 8.07
C ASP A 774 28.10 -17.49 8.30
N ILE A 775 28.35 -18.76 7.95
CA ILE A 775 29.68 -19.35 8.06
C ILE A 775 30.42 -19.13 6.74
N ARG A 776 31.30 -18.13 6.74
CA ARG A 776 32.26 -17.90 5.65
C ARG A 776 33.09 -19.16 5.36
N ASP A 777 33.44 -19.38 4.09
CA ASP A 777 34.38 -20.44 3.71
C ASP A 777 35.69 -20.34 4.51
N GLY A 778 36.06 -21.43 5.17
CA GLY A 778 37.23 -21.51 6.07
C GLY A 778 37.03 -20.98 7.50
N ALA A 779 35.85 -20.48 7.88
CA ALA A 779 35.54 -20.14 9.28
C ALA A 779 35.27 -21.41 10.12
N LEU A 780 35.50 -21.30 11.44
CA LEU A 780 35.20 -22.39 12.37
C LEU A 780 33.67 -22.46 12.59
N PRO A 781 33.04 -23.65 12.55
CA PRO A 781 31.60 -23.81 12.78
C PRO A 781 31.21 -23.70 14.26
N PHE A 782 32.13 -23.27 15.13
CA PHE A 782 31.97 -23.14 16.57
C PHE A 782 32.68 -21.88 17.05
N GLN A 783 32.23 -21.34 18.17
CA GLN A 783 32.88 -20.22 18.83
C GLN A 783 34.06 -20.71 19.65
N THR A 784 35.06 -19.86 19.76
CA THR A 784 36.24 -20.13 20.58
C THR A 784 36.53 -18.95 21.47
N GLY A 785 36.94 -19.21 22.70
CA GLY A 785 37.37 -18.20 23.65
C GLY A 785 38.58 -18.66 24.42
N PHE A 786 39.40 -17.71 24.81
CA PHE A 786 40.51 -17.90 25.72
C PHE A 786 40.32 -16.94 26.89
N VAL A 787 40.31 -17.50 28.10
CA VAL A 787 40.23 -16.72 29.33
C VAL A 787 41.55 -16.87 30.07
N MET A 788 42.22 -15.76 30.31
CA MET A 788 43.41 -15.68 31.16
C MET A 788 43.07 -14.85 32.38
N GLN A 789 43.17 -15.43 33.56
CA GLN A 789 42.79 -14.74 34.79
C GLN A 789 43.83 -14.91 35.88
N ASN A 790 44.01 -13.87 36.69
CA ASN A 790 44.74 -13.90 37.94
C ASN A 790 43.79 -13.46 39.06
N PRO A 791 43.12 -14.41 39.74
CA PRO A 791 42.14 -14.10 40.77
C PRO A 791 42.73 -13.31 41.94
N SER A 792 44.02 -13.52 42.26
CA SER A 792 44.68 -12.81 43.37
C SER A 792 44.97 -11.34 43.07
N GLU A 793 45.08 -10.99 41.78
CA GLU A 793 45.32 -9.61 41.34
C GLU A 793 44.07 -8.91 40.81
N GLY A 794 42.96 -9.65 40.70
CA GLY A 794 41.67 -9.16 40.20
C GLY A 794 41.71 -8.82 38.71
N VAL A 795 42.40 -9.62 37.89
CA VAL A 795 42.58 -9.34 36.46
C VAL A 795 42.07 -10.52 35.64
N THR A 796 41.21 -10.24 34.67
CA THR A 796 40.74 -11.21 33.67
C THR A 796 40.94 -10.63 32.28
N LEU A 797 41.43 -11.43 31.35
CA LEU A 797 41.56 -11.12 29.93
C LEU A 797 40.82 -12.19 29.14
N ARG A 798 40.09 -11.76 28.11
CA ARG A 798 39.28 -12.61 27.25
C ARG A 798 39.59 -12.26 25.79
N PHE A 799 39.74 -13.26 24.94
CA PHE A 799 39.83 -13.06 23.50
C PHE A 799 39.34 -14.31 22.78
N GLY A 800 38.73 -14.13 21.61
CA GLY A 800 38.09 -15.23 20.92
C GLY A 800 37.43 -14.83 19.62
N HIS A 801 36.62 -15.75 19.09
CA HIS A 801 35.80 -15.57 17.90
C HIS A 801 34.40 -16.11 18.19
N GLY A 802 33.36 -15.33 17.87
CA GLY A 802 31.96 -15.63 18.15
C GLY A 802 31.24 -14.45 18.79
N GLU A 803 30.41 -14.73 19.78
CA GLU A 803 29.50 -13.74 20.37
C GLU A 803 30.20 -12.81 21.37
N GLY A 804 30.83 -11.78 20.83
CA GLY A 804 31.57 -10.77 21.58
C GLY A 804 30.69 -9.98 22.54
N ALA A 805 29.44 -9.66 22.20
CA ALA A 805 28.55 -8.95 23.12
C ALA A 805 28.31 -9.73 24.42
N MET A 806 28.05 -11.03 24.30
CA MET A 806 27.95 -11.95 25.44
C MET A 806 29.27 -12.15 26.18
N ALA A 807 30.39 -12.20 25.47
CA ALA A 807 31.69 -12.40 26.10
C ALA A 807 32.22 -11.17 26.85
N LEU A 808 31.77 -9.98 26.44
CA LEU A 808 32.24 -8.67 26.91
C LEU A 808 31.25 -7.96 27.83
N THR A 809 29.98 -8.38 27.85
CA THR A 809 29.01 -7.93 28.85
C THR A 809 29.45 -8.32 30.27
N GLY A 810 29.19 -7.44 31.22
CA GLY A 810 29.48 -7.65 32.64
C GLY A 810 28.24 -7.89 33.48
N GLN A 811 27.06 -7.99 32.87
CA GLN A 811 25.79 -8.01 33.59
C GLN A 811 25.30 -9.43 33.88
N GLU A 812 24.96 -9.70 35.14
CA GLU A 812 24.42 -10.99 35.61
C GLU A 812 22.91 -11.11 35.29
N GLY A 813 22.45 -12.34 35.04
CA GLY A 813 21.06 -12.69 34.72
C GLY A 813 20.65 -12.56 33.24
N PHE A 814 21.59 -12.15 32.39
CA PHE A 814 21.50 -12.21 30.92
C PHE A 814 22.65 -13.07 30.39
N GLY A 815 22.40 -13.87 29.36
CA GLY A 815 23.35 -14.89 28.92
C GLY A 815 22.87 -15.82 27.80
N VAL A 816 21.79 -15.47 27.10
CA VAL A 816 21.36 -16.16 25.86
C VAL A 816 21.63 -15.27 24.65
N PHE A 817 21.80 -15.86 23.46
CA PHE A 817 22.11 -15.11 22.23
C PHE A 817 21.09 -14.00 21.96
N SER A 818 19.81 -14.31 22.18
CA SER A 818 18.69 -13.38 21.98
C SER A 818 18.70 -12.15 22.90
N ASP A 819 19.44 -12.15 24.02
CA ASP A 819 19.47 -10.99 24.93
C ASP A 819 20.14 -9.78 24.28
N TYR A 820 21.17 -10.02 23.45
CA TYR A 820 22.04 -9.00 22.87
C TYR A 820 21.73 -8.72 21.40
N ASP A 821 20.84 -9.49 20.80
CA ASP A 821 20.42 -9.36 19.40
C ASP A 821 19.75 -8.01 19.13
N GLY A 822 20.09 -7.34 18.03
CA GLY A 822 19.56 -6.01 17.72
C GLY A 822 18.06 -5.97 17.45
N GLU A 823 17.54 -7.03 16.83
CA GLU A 823 16.14 -7.12 16.41
C GLU A 823 15.22 -7.65 17.53
N SER A 824 15.76 -8.43 18.45
CA SER A 824 14.94 -9.18 19.41
C SER A 824 15.40 -9.15 20.86
N GLY A 825 16.58 -8.59 21.12
CA GLY A 825 17.15 -8.41 22.44
C GLY A 825 17.07 -6.98 22.94
N GLY A 826 17.08 -6.80 24.26
CA GLY A 826 17.06 -5.48 24.90
C GLY A 826 18.30 -5.16 25.71
N VAL A 827 19.32 -6.03 25.71
CA VAL A 827 20.53 -5.89 26.52
C VAL A 827 21.68 -5.39 25.65
N ASN A 828 21.94 -4.08 25.70
CA ASN A 828 22.97 -3.44 24.89
C ASN A 828 23.02 -3.93 23.42
N PRO A 829 21.90 -3.85 22.68
CA PRO A 829 21.82 -4.31 21.29
C PRO A 829 22.83 -3.63 20.37
N VAL A 830 23.26 -2.41 20.70
CA VAL A 830 24.31 -1.67 19.97
C VAL A 830 25.67 -2.39 20.00
N LEU A 831 25.99 -3.09 21.10
CA LEU A 831 27.17 -3.96 21.15
C LEU A 831 26.95 -5.25 20.36
N GLY A 832 25.72 -5.76 20.38
CA GLY A 832 25.28 -6.95 19.65
C GLY A 832 25.41 -6.84 18.14
N LEU A 833 25.13 -5.65 17.58
CA LEU A 833 25.26 -5.36 16.14
C LEU A 833 26.69 -5.54 15.57
N ALA A 834 27.71 -5.73 16.42
CA ALA A 834 29.08 -6.06 16.01
C ALA A 834 29.57 -7.38 16.62
N SER A 835 28.66 -8.27 17.01
CA SER A 835 28.93 -9.57 17.63
C SER A 835 28.90 -10.68 16.56
N GLY A 836 29.66 -11.76 16.71
CA GLY A 836 29.70 -12.87 15.74
C GLY A 836 31.05 -13.06 15.04
N GLY A 837 31.99 -12.12 15.20
CA GLY A 837 33.37 -12.22 14.72
C GLY A 837 34.41 -12.24 15.85
N ALA A 838 35.57 -11.63 15.62
CA ALA A 838 36.64 -11.60 16.62
C ALA A 838 36.32 -10.65 17.78
N TYR A 839 36.65 -11.03 19.01
CA TYR A 839 36.52 -10.18 20.18
C TYR A 839 37.74 -10.25 21.09
N ALA A 840 37.96 -9.17 21.84
CA ALA A 840 38.96 -9.11 22.90
C ALA A 840 38.52 -8.14 24.00
N GLY A 841 38.79 -8.47 25.25
CA GLY A 841 38.45 -7.63 26.39
C GLY A 841 39.15 -8.02 27.68
N GLY A 842 38.87 -7.25 28.72
CA GLY A 842 39.40 -7.48 30.05
C GLY A 842 38.49 -6.95 31.14
N ALA A 843 38.66 -7.52 32.33
CA ALA A 843 38.00 -7.09 33.55
C ALA A 843 39.04 -6.86 34.65
N LEU A 844 38.81 -5.83 35.46
CA LEU A 844 39.69 -5.40 36.55
C LEU A 844 38.88 -5.16 37.82
N ASP A 845 39.14 -5.96 38.85
CA ASP A 845 38.52 -5.79 40.16
C ASP A 845 39.17 -4.61 40.89
N MET A 846 38.33 -3.64 41.25
CA MET A 846 38.63 -2.43 41.97
C MET A 846 38.17 -2.59 43.43
N GLY A 847 38.94 -3.36 44.20
CA GLY A 847 38.60 -3.72 45.57
C GLY A 847 37.55 -4.83 45.61
N ASP A 848 36.74 -4.88 46.67
CA ASP A 848 35.85 -6.01 46.93
C ASP A 848 34.45 -5.88 46.30
N ARG A 849 34.15 -4.72 45.67
CA ARG A 849 32.76 -4.37 45.27
C ARG A 849 32.62 -3.75 43.88
N ALA A 850 33.71 -3.51 43.16
CA ALA A 850 33.64 -2.85 41.86
C ALA A 850 34.50 -3.58 40.84
N THR A 851 34.01 -3.76 39.62
CA THR A 851 34.76 -4.36 38.51
C THR A 851 34.62 -3.45 37.29
N LEU A 852 35.76 -3.11 36.66
CA LEU A 852 35.78 -2.36 35.40
C LEU A 852 35.97 -3.32 34.25
N THR A 853 35.15 -3.21 33.20
CA THR A 853 35.24 -4.01 31.98
C THR A 853 35.58 -3.13 30.79
N PHE A 854 36.33 -3.66 29.83
CA PHE A 854 36.59 -3.03 28.55
C PHE A 854 36.71 -4.09 27.47
N GLY A 855 36.25 -3.81 26.27
CA GLY A 855 36.30 -4.77 25.18
C GLY A 855 36.03 -4.18 23.81
N VAL A 856 36.35 -4.97 22.80
CA VAL A 856 36.10 -4.71 21.39
C VAL A 856 35.60 -5.99 20.74
N THR A 857 34.59 -5.87 19.89
CA THR A 857 34.05 -6.94 19.05
C THR A 857 33.85 -6.42 17.63
N GLN A 858 33.94 -7.31 16.66
CA GLN A 858 33.67 -7.01 15.26
C GLN A 858 32.82 -8.11 14.62
N GLN A 859 32.09 -7.75 13.57
CA GLN A 859 31.30 -8.65 12.74
C GLN A 859 31.54 -8.35 11.26
N ASN A 860 31.58 -9.42 10.45
CA ASN A 860 31.54 -9.37 9.00
C ASN A 860 30.60 -10.49 8.54
N ASN A 861 29.53 -10.14 7.82
CA ASN A 861 28.52 -11.06 7.31
C ASN A 861 28.40 -10.94 5.78
N GLU A 862 28.57 -12.06 5.05
CA GLU A 862 28.69 -12.10 3.58
C GLU A 862 27.39 -12.48 2.83
N HIS A 863 26.26 -12.68 3.53
CA HIS A 863 24.93 -12.92 2.93
C HIS A 863 24.89 -14.02 1.84
N PHE A 864 25.34 -15.23 2.18
CA PHE A 864 25.40 -16.37 1.25
C PHE A 864 24.49 -17.52 1.69
N PHE A 865 23.75 -18.10 0.72
CA PHE A 865 23.05 -19.35 0.91
C PHE A 865 23.94 -20.51 0.45
N VAL A 866 24.21 -21.45 1.37
CA VAL A 866 24.90 -22.70 1.05
C VAL A 866 23.86 -23.78 0.80
N GLN A 867 23.77 -24.28 -0.43
CA GLN A 867 22.84 -25.36 -0.74
C GLN A 867 23.14 -26.62 0.09
N PRO A 868 22.13 -27.15 0.82
CA PRO A 868 22.25 -28.46 1.44
C PRO A 868 22.57 -29.47 0.34
N TYR A 869 23.55 -30.35 0.55
CA TYR A 869 23.99 -31.44 -0.35
C TYR A 869 25.01 -31.10 -1.45
N SER A 870 25.00 -29.90 -2.03
CA SER A 870 25.96 -29.54 -3.10
C SER A 870 27.15 -28.72 -2.62
N ASN A 871 27.06 -28.09 -1.43
CA ASN A 871 28.00 -27.07 -0.95
C ASN A 871 28.22 -25.94 -1.97
N GLU A 872 27.26 -25.71 -2.86
CA GLU A 872 27.31 -24.59 -3.81
C GLU A 872 26.88 -23.32 -3.08
N GLU A 873 27.79 -22.34 -3.04
CA GLU A 873 27.53 -21.00 -2.49
C GLU A 873 26.80 -20.15 -3.51
N ARG A 874 25.68 -19.55 -3.09
CA ARG A 874 24.94 -18.57 -3.91
C ARG A 874 24.70 -17.31 -3.10
N PRO A 875 25.09 -16.12 -3.61
CA PRO A 875 24.76 -14.87 -2.94
C PRO A 875 23.23 -14.76 -2.81
N ILE A 876 22.74 -14.47 -1.61
CA ILE A 876 21.30 -14.32 -1.34
C ILE A 876 20.78 -13.08 -2.08
N TYR A 877 21.61 -12.04 -2.17
CA TYR A 877 21.32 -10.78 -2.86
C TYR A 877 22.50 -10.37 -3.75
N GLU A 878 22.32 -10.36 -5.06
CA GLU A 878 23.34 -9.90 -5.99
C GLU A 878 23.54 -8.37 -5.86
N GLY A 879 24.73 -7.93 -5.44
CA GLY A 879 25.08 -6.51 -5.32
C GLY A 879 24.92 -5.87 -3.94
N LEU A 880 24.52 -6.64 -2.91
CA LEU A 880 24.60 -6.23 -1.51
C LEU A 880 26.07 -6.36 -1.03
N GLU A 881 26.59 -5.35 -0.33
CA GLU A 881 27.93 -5.44 0.28
C GLU A 881 27.85 -6.14 1.64
N ASP A 882 28.93 -6.84 2.02
CA ASP A 882 29.07 -7.46 3.34
C ASP A 882 28.72 -6.47 4.46
N TYR A 883 27.94 -6.91 5.44
CA TYR A 883 27.69 -6.12 6.65
C TYR A 883 28.93 -6.16 7.54
N GLU A 884 29.58 -5.00 7.71
CA GLU A 884 30.77 -4.86 8.55
C GLU A 884 30.56 -3.86 9.69
N ALA A 885 30.79 -4.32 10.91
CA ALA A 885 30.61 -3.52 12.12
C ALA A 885 31.72 -3.77 13.16
N VAL A 886 32.11 -2.71 13.87
CA VAL A 886 33.06 -2.77 15.00
C VAL A 886 32.50 -1.99 16.19
N ALA A 887 32.41 -2.64 17.34
CA ALA A 887 31.98 -2.00 18.58
C ALA A 887 33.07 -2.06 19.66
N ALA A 888 33.28 -0.94 20.34
CA ALA A 888 34.09 -0.85 21.55
C ALA A 888 33.19 -0.57 22.76
N SER A 889 33.41 -1.26 23.88
CA SER A 889 32.63 -1.13 25.10
C SER A 889 33.51 -0.88 26.32
N PHE A 890 33.05 -0.02 27.22
CA PHE A 890 33.65 0.25 28.52
C PHE A 890 32.55 0.21 29.59
N GLY A 891 32.73 -0.62 30.62
CA GLY A 891 31.72 -0.84 31.64
C GLY A 891 32.25 -0.83 33.07
N ALA A 892 31.33 -0.67 34.01
CA ALA A 892 31.58 -0.79 35.44
C ALA A 892 30.40 -1.53 36.10
N ALA A 893 30.72 -2.54 36.91
CA ALA A 893 29.79 -3.23 37.78
C ALA A 893 30.10 -2.84 39.24
N PHE A 894 29.07 -2.55 40.04
CA PHE A 894 29.19 -2.20 41.45
C PHE A 894 28.22 -3.02 42.31
N GLN A 895 28.77 -3.85 43.19
CA GLN A 895 28.02 -4.60 44.19
C GLN A 895 27.61 -3.67 45.34
N ALA A 896 26.42 -3.08 45.22
CA ALA A 896 25.87 -2.12 46.18
C ALA A 896 25.52 -2.80 47.51
N THR A 897 25.04 -4.03 47.45
CA THR A 897 24.81 -4.91 48.61
C THR A 897 25.17 -6.34 48.24
N ASP A 898 25.20 -7.26 49.20
CA ASP A 898 25.44 -8.70 48.95
C ASP A 898 24.41 -9.32 48.00
N ARG A 899 23.30 -8.61 47.70
CA ARG A 899 22.19 -9.05 46.85
C ARG A 899 21.89 -8.13 45.66
N LEU A 900 22.56 -6.98 45.54
CA LEU A 900 22.27 -5.97 44.49
C LEU A 900 23.56 -5.58 43.79
N THR A 901 23.60 -5.78 42.48
CA THR A 901 24.66 -5.34 41.58
C THR A 901 24.10 -4.30 40.61
N LEU A 902 24.79 -3.17 40.47
CA LEU A 902 24.47 -2.11 39.51
C LEU A 902 25.51 -2.11 38.38
N ASN A 903 25.07 -1.98 37.15
CA ASN A 903 25.91 -1.99 35.96
C ASN A 903 25.72 -0.70 35.16
N ALA A 904 26.80 -0.17 34.62
CA ALA A 904 26.77 0.93 33.65
C ALA A 904 27.84 0.70 32.59
N SER A 905 27.49 0.81 31.31
CA SER A 905 28.45 0.71 30.21
C SER A 905 28.19 1.74 29.12
N TYR A 906 29.27 2.14 28.46
CA TYR A 906 29.25 2.95 27.25
C TYR A 906 29.76 2.10 26.09
N THR A 907 29.05 2.14 24.97
CA THR A 907 29.39 1.40 23.75
C THR A 907 29.43 2.35 22.57
N ARG A 908 30.48 2.25 21.76
CA ARG A 908 30.58 2.95 20.48
C ARG A 908 30.63 1.92 19.37
N LEU A 909 29.60 1.90 18.55
CA LEU A 909 29.47 1.10 17.33
C LEU A 909 29.86 1.96 16.13
N ASN A 910 30.63 1.39 15.20
CA ASN A 910 30.84 1.95 13.87
C ASN A 910 30.49 0.86 12.86
N GLU A 911 29.46 1.13 12.06
CA GLU A 911 29.05 0.31 10.93
C GLU A 911 29.70 0.89 9.68
N ARG A 912 30.30 0.05 8.83
CA ARG A 912 30.87 0.50 7.55
C ARG A 912 29.81 0.54 6.45
N THR A 913 28.85 -0.39 6.54
CA THR A 913 27.77 -0.61 5.58
C THR A 913 26.48 -0.78 6.38
N GLY A 914 25.54 0.16 6.26
CA GLY A 914 24.27 0.11 6.98
C GLY A 914 24.10 1.14 8.10
N LEU A 915 22.91 1.07 8.71
CA LEU A 915 22.41 1.95 9.76
C LEU A 915 21.65 1.11 10.79
N LEU A 916 22.22 0.93 11.98
CA LEU A 916 21.64 0.11 13.06
C LEU A 916 21.31 -1.33 12.63
N GLY A 917 22.19 -1.93 11.83
CA GLY A 917 22.03 -3.28 11.27
C GLY A 917 21.24 -3.33 9.96
N VAL A 918 20.63 -2.22 9.53
CA VAL A 918 19.84 -2.16 8.29
C VAL A 918 20.72 -1.79 7.11
N GLN A 919 20.66 -2.57 6.02
CA GLN A 919 21.32 -2.26 4.74
C GLN A 919 20.27 -2.13 3.63
N GLY A 920 20.59 -1.39 2.58
CA GLY A 920 19.74 -1.23 1.40
C GLY A 920 20.49 -1.48 0.08
N LEU A 921 19.73 -1.70 -1.00
CA LEU A 921 20.22 -2.00 -2.34
C LEU A 921 19.96 -0.83 -3.30
N GLY A 922 20.84 -0.68 -4.30
CA GLY A 922 20.65 0.31 -5.37
C GLY A 922 20.48 1.74 -4.81
N PRO A 923 19.46 2.49 -5.27
CA PRO A 923 19.16 3.84 -4.76
C PRO A 923 18.86 3.91 -3.24
N ALA A 924 18.40 2.80 -2.65
CA ALA A 924 18.14 2.65 -1.22
C ALA A 924 19.39 2.36 -0.39
N SER A 925 20.58 2.35 -0.99
CA SER A 925 21.79 1.97 -0.27
C SER A 925 22.13 2.93 0.87
N LEU A 926 22.65 2.35 1.97
CA LEU A 926 23.15 3.06 3.15
C LEU A 926 24.69 2.84 3.28
N ARG A 927 25.39 2.89 2.13
CA ARG A 927 26.83 2.80 1.94
C ARG A 927 27.51 4.12 2.32
N GLY A 928 28.05 4.14 3.53
CA GLY A 928 28.76 5.29 4.07
C GLY A 928 28.97 5.21 5.57
N GLY A 929 28.32 4.22 6.19
CA GLY A 929 28.56 3.83 7.56
C GLY A 929 27.98 4.81 8.57
N ALA A 930 27.46 4.25 9.66
CA ALA A 930 26.89 4.99 10.76
C ALA A 930 27.73 4.80 12.03
N SER A 931 27.79 5.83 12.87
CA SER A 931 28.40 5.72 14.20
C SER A 931 27.31 5.87 15.26
N THR A 932 27.22 4.88 16.15
CA THR A 932 26.23 4.87 17.23
C THR A 932 26.95 4.89 18.58
N ASP A 933 26.65 5.90 19.38
CA ASP A 933 27.10 6.02 20.76
C ASP A 933 25.94 5.62 21.69
N ALA A 934 26.17 4.65 22.57
CA ALA A 934 25.14 4.11 23.46
C ALA A 934 25.59 4.05 24.92
N ALA A 935 24.66 4.32 25.82
CA ALA A 935 24.81 4.13 27.26
C ALA A 935 23.82 3.06 27.73
N THR A 936 24.31 2.03 28.41
CA THR A 936 23.49 0.96 29.00
C THR A 936 23.60 0.98 30.50
N PHE A 937 22.47 0.89 31.19
CA PHE A 937 22.36 0.79 32.64
C PHE A 937 21.65 -0.51 32.99
N GLY A 938 22.13 -1.19 34.02
CA GLY A 938 21.53 -2.45 34.46
C GLY A 938 21.55 -2.62 35.96
N ALA A 939 20.69 -3.51 36.45
CA ALA A 939 20.64 -3.93 37.83
C ALA A 939 20.32 -5.43 37.90
N SER A 940 20.90 -6.12 38.87
CA SER A 940 20.64 -7.53 39.16
C SER A 940 20.42 -7.68 40.67
N ILE A 941 19.28 -8.27 41.06
CA ILE A 941 18.84 -8.41 42.45
C ILE A 941 18.55 -9.88 42.75
N ALA A 942 19.29 -10.44 43.70
CA ALA A 942 19.04 -11.78 44.23
C ALA A 942 18.11 -11.73 45.46
N PHE A 943 17.02 -12.49 45.42
CA PHE A 943 16.08 -12.63 46.53
C PHE A 943 16.26 -13.97 47.26
N ASP A 944 15.65 -14.07 48.45
CA ASP A 944 15.53 -15.36 49.14
C ASP A 944 14.72 -16.36 48.30
N TYR A 945 14.87 -17.65 48.62
CA TYR A 945 14.19 -18.75 47.92
C TYR A 945 14.56 -18.92 46.43
N GLY A 946 15.71 -18.40 46.00
CA GLY A 946 16.31 -18.72 44.70
C GLY A 946 15.76 -17.91 43.52
N PHE A 947 15.14 -16.75 43.77
CA PHE A 947 14.71 -15.79 42.74
C PHE A 947 15.82 -14.79 42.42
N GLU A 948 15.97 -14.42 41.15
CA GLU A 948 16.84 -13.36 40.67
C GLU A 948 16.11 -12.49 39.65
N LEU A 949 16.14 -11.17 39.84
CA LEU A 949 15.58 -10.20 38.89
C LEU A 949 16.73 -9.38 38.29
N SER A 950 16.81 -9.37 36.97
CA SER A 950 17.77 -8.57 36.21
C SER A 950 17.05 -7.63 35.25
N SER A 951 17.55 -6.41 35.12
CA SER A 951 17.01 -5.38 34.23
C SER A 951 18.14 -4.67 33.50
N SER A 952 17.94 -4.36 32.21
CA SER A 952 18.87 -3.59 31.38
C SER A 952 18.10 -2.53 30.60
N ALA A 953 18.69 -1.35 30.41
CA ALA A 953 18.13 -0.28 29.59
C ALA A 953 19.25 0.44 28.85
N THR A 954 19.12 0.56 27.54
CA THR A 954 20.07 1.18 26.63
C THR A 954 19.46 2.41 25.99
N LEU A 955 20.21 3.50 25.95
CA LEU A 955 19.91 4.71 25.19
C LEU A 955 21.02 4.90 24.15
N GLY A 956 20.64 4.99 22.89
CA GLY A 956 21.53 5.14 21.74
C GLY A 956 21.34 6.47 21.03
N HIS A 957 22.42 6.98 20.47
CA HIS A 957 22.41 8.10 19.54
C HIS A 957 23.25 7.76 18.32
N THR A 958 22.63 7.77 17.15
CA THR A 958 23.28 7.47 15.88
C THR A 958 23.53 8.76 15.13
N GLY A 959 24.81 9.10 14.97
CA GLY A 959 25.26 10.32 14.33
C GLY A 959 26.08 10.04 13.08
N SER A 960 25.92 10.92 12.08
CA SER A 960 26.74 11.05 10.87
C SER A 960 26.83 9.79 9.99
N PHE A 961 26.18 9.83 8.83
CA PHE A 961 26.65 9.09 7.66
C PHE A 961 28.00 9.67 7.19
N SER A 962 29.03 8.84 7.07
CA SER A 962 30.19 9.21 6.26
C SER A 962 29.94 8.82 4.79
N ALA A 963 28.91 9.37 4.17
CA ALA A 963 28.60 9.07 2.78
C ALA A 963 28.69 10.34 1.94
N ALA A 964 29.81 10.54 1.26
CA ALA A 964 30.00 11.69 0.38
C ALA A 964 29.14 11.62 -0.90
N ASP A 965 28.32 10.57 -1.10
CA ASP A 965 27.82 10.16 -2.41
C ASP A 965 26.41 9.47 -2.44
N GLU A 966 25.57 9.55 -1.41
CA GLU A 966 24.28 8.81 -1.35
C GLU A 966 23.00 9.66 -1.50
N GLN A 967 21.88 9.01 -1.89
CA GLN A 967 20.53 9.59 -2.01
C GLN A 967 19.81 9.75 -0.66
N PHE A 968 20.15 8.90 0.31
CA PHE A 968 19.65 8.96 1.68
C PHE A 968 20.64 9.68 2.60
N ALA A 969 20.11 10.45 3.53
CA ALA A 969 20.87 11.05 4.62
C ALA A 969 20.04 11.02 5.91
N LEU A 970 20.67 11.11 7.08
CA LEU A 970 19.92 11.33 8.32
C LEU A 970 19.42 12.77 8.39
N THR A 971 18.26 12.97 9.02
CA THR A 971 17.75 14.30 9.36
C THR A 971 18.71 15.06 10.29
N ASP A 972 18.60 16.38 10.31
CA ASP A 972 19.44 17.24 11.15
C ASP A 972 19.23 16.88 12.64
N GLY A 973 20.23 16.27 13.26
CA GLY A 973 20.15 15.76 14.63
C GLY A 973 20.33 14.26 14.79
N GLY A 974 20.37 13.47 13.71
CA GLY A 974 20.61 12.02 13.79
C GLY A 974 19.40 11.22 14.29
N LEU A 975 19.64 9.99 14.75
CA LEU A 975 18.60 9.14 15.36
C LEU A 975 18.83 9.00 16.86
N THR A 976 17.75 8.99 17.62
CA THR A 976 17.75 8.59 19.03
C THR A 976 17.05 7.25 19.16
N SER A 977 17.66 6.30 19.85
CA SER A 977 17.12 4.95 20.02
C SER A 977 17.11 4.50 21.48
N SER A 978 16.20 3.58 21.81
CA SER A 978 16.13 2.97 23.12
C SER A 978 15.92 1.45 23.03
N ALA A 979 16.37 0.73 24.04
CA ALA A 979 16.09 -0.69 24.23
C ALA A 979 16.05 -1.01 25.72
N TYR A 980 15.32 -2.04 26.13
CA TYR A 980 15.38 -2.50 27.51
C TYR A 980 14.98 -3.96 27.62
N SER A 981 15.46 -4.62 28.67
CA SER A 981 15.12 -6.01 28.96
C SER A 981 14.99 -6.27 30.46
N PHE A 982 14.09 -7.17 30.82
CA PHE A 982 13.86 -7.65 32.17
C PHE A 982 13.89 -9.17 32.15
N ALA A 983 14.58 -9.79 33.09
CA ALA A 983 14.62 -11.23 33.26
C ALA A 983 14.38 -11.61 34.73
N LEU A 984 13.41 -12.47 34.96
CA LEU A 984 13.15 -13.10 36.25
C LEU A 984 13.56 -14.57 36.16
N ALA A 985 14.57 -14.97 36.92
CA ALA A 985 15.00 -16.35 37.05
C ALA A 985 14.58 -16.94 38.40
N LYS A 986 14.26 -18.23 38.42
CA LYS A 986 13.96 -19.02 39.61
C LYS A 986 14.68 -20.36 39.55
N THR A 987 15.36 -20.69 40.64
CA THR A 987 15.93 -22.01 40.90
C THR A 987 15.09 -22.76 41.95
N GLY A 988 14.77 -24.03 41.70
CA GLY A 988 13.95 -24.88 42.55
C GLY A 988 12.46 -24.51 42.54
N LEU A 989 11.78 -24.58 41.38
CA LEU A 989 10.38 -24.18 41.23
C LEU A 989 9.43 -25.30 41.67
N PHE A 990 9.61 -26.50 41.12
CA PHE A 990 8.87 -27.72 41.44
C PHE A 990 9.75 -28.79 42.09
N GLY A 991 11.08 -28.72 41.93
CA GLY A 991 12.07 -29.57 42.56
C GLY A 991 13.14 -28.75 43.29
N ASP A 992 14.22 -29.40 43.73
CA ASP A 992 15.33 -28.70 44.40
C ASP A 992 16.36 -28.13 43.41
N SER A 993 16.26 -28.48 42.13
CA SER A 993 17.28 -28.24 41.10
C SER A 993 16.75 -27.84 39.73
N ASP A 994 15.42 -27.78 39.55
CA ASP A 994 14.81 -27.26 38.32
C ASP A 994 14.96 -25.73 38.23
N ARG A 995 14.86 -25.20 37.02
CA ARG A 995 15.19 -23.81 36.72
C ARG A 995 14.18 -23.23 35.75
N MET A 996 13.79 -21.98 35.98
CA MET A 996 12.91 -21.23 35.09
C MET A 996 13.46 -19.82 34.87
N ARG A 997 13.31 -19.26 33.67
CA ARG A 997 13.48 -17.84 33.39
C ARG A 997 12.31 -17.35 32.55
N LEU A 998 11.85 -16.18 32.90
CA LEU A 998 10.94 -15.37 32.10
C LEU A 998 11.69 -14.10 31.74
N SER A 999 11.77 -13.77 30.46
CA SER A 999 12.35 -12.52 29.98
C SER A 999 11.37 -11.76 29.12
N PHE A 1000 11.37 -10.45 29.29
CA PHE A 1000 10.60 -9.49 28.52
C PHE A 1000 11.57 -8.42 28.03
N GLY A 1001 11.65 -8.22 26.72
CA GLY A 1001 12.53 -7.23 26.11
C GLY A 1001 11.79 -6.36 25.12
N GLN A 1002 12.12 -5.07 25.10
CA GLN A 1002 11.94 -4.23 23.93
C GLN A 1002 13.26 -4.23 23.17
N SER A 1003 13.20 -4.54 21.87
CA SER A 1003 14.36 -4.45 20.98
C SER A 1003 14.78 -2.99 20.74
N LEU A 1004 15.83 -2.79 19.95
CA LEU A 1004 16.29 -1.46 19.60
C LEU A 1004 15.21 -0.73 18.80
N HIS A 1005 14.62 0.30 19.41
CA HIS A 1005 13.55 1.10 18.82
C HIS A 1005 14.06 2.53 18.58
N ILE A 1006 13.72 3.11 17.43
CA ILE A 1006 14.02 4.51 17.11
C ILE A 1006 12.93 5.39 17.75
N GLU A 1007 13.32 6.21 18.72
CA GLU A 1007 12.42 7.12 19.43
C GLU A 1007 12.15 8.39 18.63
N ASP A 1008 13.18 8.91 17.94
CA ASP A 1008 13.13 10.18 17.23
C ASP A 1008 14.19 10.23 16.12
N GLY A 1009 13.94 11.06 15.11
CA GLY A 1009 14.76 11.24 13.92
C GLY A 1009 14.20 10.55 12.68
N GLY A 1010 14.84 10.81 11.54
CA GLY A 1010 14.38 10.32 10.25
C GLY A 1010 15.48 10.27 9.19
N LEU A 1011 15.06 9.92 7.98
CA LEU A 1011 15.86 9.97 6.77
C LEU A 1011 15.41 11.14 5.89
N LYS A 1012 16.33 11.76 5.16
CA LYS A 1012 16.07 12.64 4.03
C LYS A 1012 16.33 11.86 2.76
N PHE A 1013 15.40 11.88 1.84
CA PHE A 1013 15.49 11.27 0.52
C PHE A 1013 15.47 12.34 -0.57
N ALA A 1014 16.49 12.37 -1.42
CA ALA A 1014 16.57 13.31 -2.55
C ALA A 1014 16.26 12.59 -3.86
N SER A 1015 15.22 13.04 -4.58
CA SER A 1015 14.84 12.52 -5.90
C SER A 1015 14.72 13.66 -6.92
N VAL A 1016 14.87 13.34 -8.21
CA VAL A 1016 14.53 14.29 -9.29
C VAL A 1016 13.09 14.03 -9.71
N GLN A 1017 12.29 15.08 -9.79
CA GLN A 1017 10.87 15.04 -10.13
C GLN A 1017 10.56 16.18 -11.09
N VAL A 1018 9.41 16.11 -11.76
CA VAL A 1018 8.83 17.27 -12.46
C VAL A 1018 8.30 18.25 -11.40
N ILE A 1019 8.97 19.40 -11.27
CA ILE A 1019 8.63 20.46 -10.30
C ILE A 1019 7.67 21.50 -10.87
N ASP A 1020 7.53 21.56 -12.20
CA ASP A 1020 6.51 22.35 -12.90
C ASP A 1020 5.78 21.47 -13.93
N ARG A 1021 4.54 21.10 -13.62
CA ARG A 1021 3.68 20.26 -14.48
C ARG A 1021 3.25 20.96 -15.77
N THR A 1022 3.35 22.28 -15.87
CA THR A 1022 2.98 23.01 -17.09
C THR A 1022 4.10 22.96 -18.13
N THR A 1023 5.34 23.14 -17.69
CA THR A 1023 6.51 23.21 -18.55
C THR A 1023 7.28 21.90 -18.65
N GLY A 1024 7.01 20.96 -17.74
CA GLY A 1024 7.78 19.74 -17.57
C GLY A 1024 9.08 19.94 -16.78
N GLU A 1025 9.42 21.13 -16.28
CA GLU A 1025 10.71 21.41 -15.63
C GLU A 1025 11.02 20.38 -14.52
N ILE A 1026 12.19 19.74 -14.60
CA ILE A 1026 12.68 18.81 -13.57
C ILE A 1026 13.57 19.48 -12.54
N GLY A 1027 13.45 19.05 -11.29
CA GLY A 1027 14.23 19.56 -10.16
C GLY A 1027 14.41 18.54 -9.05
N VAL A 1028 15.36 18.81 -8.16
CA VAL A 1028 15.61 17.96 -6.99
C VAL A 1028 14.62 18.31 -5.88
N VAL A 1029 13.89 17.29 -5.41
CA VAL A 1029 12.96 17.37 -4.29
C VAL A 1029 13.51 16.54 -3.14
N ASN A 1030 13.55 17.12 -1.94
CA ASN A 1030 13.93 16.42 -0.71
C ASN A 1030 12.66 16.05 0.07
N GLN A 1031 12.54 14.79 0.46
CA GLN A 1031 11.47 14.26 1.29
C GLN A 1031 12.03 13.83 2.65
N ASP A 1032 11.42 14.30 3.73
CA ASP A 1032 11.78 13.89 5.09
C ASP A 1032 10.89 12.71 5.52
N ILE A 1033 11.51 11.58 5.83
CA ILE A 1033 10.88 10.32 6.23
C ILE A 1033 11.14 10.13 7.73
N ALA A 1034 10.12 10.35 8.56
CA ALA A 1034 10.21 10.07 9.99
C ALA A 1034 10.41 8.56 10.23
N LEU A 1035 11.38 8.17 11.05
CA LEU A 1035 11.66 6.77 11.39
C LEU A 1035 11.24 6.40 12.82
N GLY A 1036 11.06 7.38 13.70
CA GLY A 1036 10.66 7.14 15.10
C GLY A 1036 9.18 7.42 15.39
N GLY A 1037 8.72 6.96 16.55
CA GLY A 1037 7.50 7.43 17.19
C GLY A 1037 6.33 6.45 17.23
N ASP A 1038 6.23 5.51 16.29
CA ASP A 1038 5.10 4.58 16.20
C ASP A 1038 5.55 3.13 16.34
N GLY A 1039 4.86 2.39 17.21
CA GLY A 1039 5.01 0.96 17.40
C GLY A 1039 6.31 0.49 18.08
N ARG A 1040 6.19 -0.21 19.23
CA ARG A 1040 7.31 -0.89 19.90
C ARG A 1040 7.21 -2.39 19.74
N ASP A 1041 8.31 -3.02 19.36
CA ASP A 1041 8.41 -4.47 19.31
C ASP A 1041 8.83 -5.02 20.66
N TYR A 1042 8.06 -6.01 21.12
CA TYR A 1042 8.29 -6.67 22.40
C TYR A 1042 8.50 -8.16 22.20
N VAL A 1043 9.43 -8.71 22.97
CA VAL A 1043 9.74 -10.14 22.97
C VAL A 1043 9.50 -10.67 24.38
N LEU A 1044 8.63 -11.66 24.49
CA LEU A 1044 8.44 -12.46 25.70
C LEU A 1044 9.06 -13.83 25.48
N GLU A 1045 9.94 -14.25 26.38
CA GLU A 1045 10.57 -15.58 26.33
C GLU A 1045 10.45 -16.26 27.68
N ALA A 1046 10.04 -17.52 27.67
CA ALA A 1046 9.92 -18.39 28.83
C ALA A 1046 10.77 -19.63 28.60
N LEU A 1047 11.59 -19.97 29.58
CA LEU A 1047 12.54 -21.07 29.54
C LEU A 1047 12.39 -21.88 30.82
N TYR A 1048 12.25 -23.19 30.72
CA TYR A 1048 12.20 -24.11 31.86
C TYR A 1048 13.14 -25.28 31.63
N ALA A 1049 13.95 -25.63 32.63
CA ALA A 1049 14.91 -26.73 32.57
C ALA A 1049 14.81 -27.61 33.82
N LEU A 1050 14.74 -28.91 33.61
CA LEU A 1050 14.64 -29.96 34.62
C LEU A 1050 15.83 -30.90 34.47
N PRO A 1051 16.77 -30.92 35.42
CA PRO A 1051 17.80 -31.95 35.45
C PRO A 1051 17.16 -33.33 35.70
N VAL A 1052 17.59 -34.32 34.94
CA VAL A 1052 17.16 -35.73 35.03
C VAL A 1052 18.35 -36.63 35.33
N LEU A 1053 18.09 -37.87 35.72
CA LEU A 1053 19.14 -38.89 35.98
C LEU A 1053 20.19 -38.43 37.02
N ASP A 1054 19.76 -37.83 38.13
CA ASP A 1054 20.65 -37.29 39.18
C ASP A 1054 21.69 -36.26 38.65
N GLY A 1055 21.33 -35.52 37.60
CA GLY A 1055 22.20 -34.52 36.97
C GLY A 1055 23.06 -35.05 35.81
N LEU A 1056 22.83 -36.29 35.38
CA LEU A 1056 23.43 -36.89 34.16
C LEU A 1056 22.59 -36.61 32.90
N GLY A 1057 21.66 -35.65 32.95
CA GLY A 1057 20.87 -35.23 31.81
C GLY A 1057 19.98 -34.05 32.14
N GLU A 1058 19.37 -33.44 31.14
CA GLU A 1058 18.46 -32.29 31.29
C GLU A 1058 17.31 -32.37 30.27
N VAL A 1059 16.09 -32.18 30.75
CA VAL A 1059 14.92 -31.88 29.91
C VAL A 1059 14.73 -30.36 29.96
N SER A 1060 14.64 -29.67 28.84
CA SER A 1060 14.23 -28.26 28.85
C SER A 1060 13.09 -27.99 27.88
N ALA A 1061 12.34 -26.94 28.12
CA ALA A 1061 11.28 -26.45 27.26
C ALA A 1061 11.37 -24.93 27.20
N PHE A 1062 11.00 -24.37 26.06
CA PHE A 1062 10.95 -22.94 25.87
C PHE A 1062 9.69 -22.54 25.13
N GLY A 1063 9.25 -21.31 25.39
CA GLY A 1063 8.25 -20.61 24.61
C GLY A 1063 8.72 -19.19 24.35
N ARG A 1064 8.48 -18.69 23.15
CA ARG A 1064 8.79 -17.32 22.77
C ARG A 1064 7.60 -16.74 22.02
N ALA A 1065 7.30 -15.49 22.32
CA ALA A 1065 6.30 -14.69 21.64
C ALA A 1065 6.95 -13.38 21.23
N GLU A 1066 6.90 -13.04 19.95
CA GLU A 1066 7.29 -11.72 19.45
C GLU A 1066 6.02 -10.95 19.13
N MET A 1067 5.81 -9.85 19.85
CA MET A 1067 4.71 -8.92 19.65
C MET A 1067 5.26 -7.76 18.84
N ARG A 1068 5.01 -7.78 17.53
CA ARG A 1068 5.34 -6.66 16.67
C ARG A 1068 4.17 -5.70 16.58
N SER A 1069 4.51 -4.42 16.56
CA SER A 1069 3.55 -3.32 16.63
C SER A 1069 3.22 -2.71 15.26
N ASP A 1070 3.81 -3.25 14.20
CA ASP A 1070 3.70 -2.71 12.85
C ASP A 1070 2.29 -2.93 12.29
N ALA A 1071 1.56 -1.83 12.07
CA ALA A 1071 0.16 -1.81 11.63
C ALA A 1071 -0.06 -2.18 10.14
N ALA A 1072 0.92 -2.78 9.46
CA ALA A 1072 0.88 -3.08 8.01
C ALA A 1072 0.95 -4.58 7.68
N ILE A 1073 1.23 -5.42 8.67
CA ILE A 1073 1.15 -6.88 8.59
C ILE A 1073 0.19 -7.22 9.73
N ALA A 1074 -0.98 -7.78 9.41
CA ALA A 1074 -1.93 -8.26 10.43
C ALA A 1074 -1.15 -8.91 11.56
N GLN A 1075 -1.29 -8.44 12.81
CA GLN A 1075 -0.46 -8.80 13.98
C GLN A 1075 -0.07 -10.29 13.96
N GLU A 1076 1.03 -10.62 13.29
CA GLU A 1076 1.62 -11.95 13.36
C GLU A 1076 2.44 -11.89 14.64
N SER A 1077 1.75 -12.15 15.74
CA SER A 1077 2.43 -12.55 16.96
C SER A 1077 3.10 -13.89 16.65
N ASP A 1078 4.41 -13.84 16.42
CA ASP A 1078 5.19 -15.04 16.12
C ASP A 1078 5.37 -15.81 17.42
N PHE A 1079 4.75 -16.99 17.50
CA PHE A 1079 4.90 -17.89 18.64
C PHE A 1079 5.77 -19.07 18.26
N ALA A 1080 6.74 -19.38 19.12
CA ALA A 1080 7.54 -20.56 18.99
C ALA A 1080 7.59 -21.33 20.30
N LEU A 1081 7.42 -22.64 20.21
CA LEU A 1081 7.51 -23.57 21.32
C LEU A 1081 8.53 -24.65 20.95
N GLY A 1082 9.37 -25.03 21.91
CA GLY A 1082 10.33 -26.11 21.71
C GLY A 1082 10.65 -26.83 23.00
N ALA A 1083 11.15 -28.05 22.87
CA ALA A 1083 11.60 -28.86 23.99
C ALA A 1083 12.86 -29.66 23.63
N ARG A 1084 13.71 -29.90 24.63
CA ARG A 1084 14.99 -30.58 24.56
C ARG A 1084 15.03 -31.71 25.59
N PHE A 1085 15.71 -32.79 25.25
CA PHE A 1085 16.12 -33.85 26.17
C PHE A 1085 17.58 -34.21 25.89
N GLY A 1086 18.45 -34.05 26.87
CA GLY A 1086 19.87 -34.39 26.80
C GLY A 1086 20.26 -35.38 27.90
N ILE A 1087 21.21 -36.27 27.60
CA ILE A 1087 21.84 -37.19 28.56
C ILE A 1087 23.35 -37.01 28.41
N ASP A 1088 24.03 -36.71 29.51
CA ASP A 1088 25.49 -36.65 29.60
C ASP A 1088 26.03 -38.07 29.83
N PHE A 1089 26.83 -38.57 28.87
CA PHE A 1089 27.42 -39.92 28.92
C PHE A 1089 28.84 -39.96 29.46
#